data_AF-A0A930VRA7-F1
#
_entry.id   AF-A0A930VRA7-F1
#
_cell.length_a   1.000
_cell.length_b   1.000
_cell.length_c   1.000
_cell.angle_alpha   90.00
_cell.angle_beta   90.00
_cell.angle_gamma   90.00
#
_symmetry.space_group_name_H-M   'P 1'
#
loop_
_entity.id
_entity.type
_entity.pdbx_description
1 polymer ?
#
loop_
_entity_poly.entity_id
_entity_poly.type
_entity_poly.pdbx_seq_one_letter_code
_entity_poly.pdbx_strand_id
1 'polypeptide(L)'
;MRRRWGRLLAMPAVAALVLAMTACDDRGIGSDADPGPRTLIASAAYANSAPDADVSGRLADLQRGIDKLRASTGSGWVGRQDDLTGYLGELSGGRYSPADPADATDARETAAAFLAEYAEDLFGVPADAVVVPSEREIDASGSIVLRAPQEIAGVPVLDGGLVMTLGGDEEQARLNIVRGRVYPGLDVLTDPRVPPRLAEREAVRLSNGQVKGTPRLVVLPRETGMLAWEVNVFAAGKSGAGVQLSDGLYYLDAVTADLIEVRPTTAELAAPAVYSKLLSKASPRVSRKLSQMVLASLAAPKGQPVEVSGNAPYIGKVTAEGLRTPQGVALIDTTTPSYQASSGRGGIYTFTADGSSSNSDLPGRQYVEDSTNIRDPDAISAQKISRVVYDYYAGIGRNSWDGKGASMLSTVNFSDGQFCNAFFSSGLEQMVYGNPCKGPHGEMQLVTLDVTGHEVTHGVTSSTAGLNYTGQSGALNESFSDYFGNVIGDRFYQHDSDTLGEDGCDDVTGAQSLCSANPSGDLATRYLLNGNTMNDYLNVIDPPFRWTIAVGRITDNGGVHLNSAIWNNALWTIRNRLAQIDNKPAYLSQRAADFDLIVYYTLTHQLGPNSSMLDAANAVKDTAVKAGADAAIIRVAKEVFDQSDLCGGCYDPGPVAGSILSNKPQSEVSPVVSGKNTAWINPVGGPGTPSVSGGLSSNPMTYDIAWAGDSLVTMELTNSGEAVMLHQRGGRTTKLENLQYSTFVAGLGGSEDGAAWWTAETNTLSYVDDRGKVTRTRVNGLGGDDVTAVAAGGGTVAFGTSQGRVVYWKPGTNQFGLVGSMSGSVLSLAAYGPNLVAVDSKQSADVFTTNGRTTHVSDFAFPFGAAANAEYAVFPVAVDSLPGGVSKAIGGQMPDTDLYLYSFKTGKIYSPLEERGQQGFPSISGSRLVWQDGVFGGDDIMEVKLPSGL
;
A
#
# COMPACT_ATOMS: atom_id res chain seq x y z
N MET A 1 30.79 -69.12 -9.80
CA MET A 1 31.78 -68.21 -10.44
C MET A 1 31.66 -66.82 -9.79
N ARG A 2 32.81 -66.14 -9.64
CA ARG A 2 33.10 -64.67 -9.49
C ARG A 2 31.91 -63.68 -9.63
N ARG A 3 31.83 -62.49 -9.02
CA ARG A 3 32.52 -61.68 -7.95
C ARG A 3 31.70 -60.36 -7.81
N ARG A 4 31.65 -59.54 -6.75
CA ARG A 4 32.12 -59.56 -5.33
C ARG A 4 31.33 -58.46 -4.53
N TRP A 5 31.09 -58.68 -3.23
CA TRP A 5 31.12 -57.75 -2.05
C TRP A 5 31.30 -56.22 -2.30
N GLY A 6 30.73 -55.28 -1.53
CA GLY A 6 29.82 -55.32 -0.36
C GLY A 6 30.05 -54.13 0.63
N ARG A 7 29.01 -53.77 1.42
CA ARG A 7 29.02 -53.02 2.71
C ARG A 7 29.51 -51.54 2.81
N LEU A 8 28.58 -50.70 3.30
CA LEU A 8 28.64 -49.77 4.47
C LEU A 8 29.42 -48.42 4.45
N LEU A 9 28.69 -47.42 4.96
CA LEU A 9 29.06 -46.33 5.90
C LEU A 9 29.65 -44.98 5.43
N ALA A 10 28.97 -43.94 5.95
CA ALA A 10 29.48 -42.67 6.50
C ALA A 10 29.95 -41.51 5.58
N MET A 11 29.32 -40.35 5.82
CA MET A 11 29.81 -38.97 5.58
C MET A 11 31.00 -38.65 6.55
N PRO A 12 31.65 -37.44 6.59
CA PRO A 12 31.29 -36.17 5.92
C PRO A 12 32.44 -35.22 5.44
N ALA A 13 32.02 -34.10 4.83
CA ALA A 13 32.51 -32.71 4.97
C ALA A 13 33.78 -32.15 4.24
N VAL A 14 33.62 -30.86 3.87
CA VAL A 14 34.60 -29.74 3.71
C VAL A 14 35.22 -29.42 2.32
N ALA A 15 35.05 -28.13 1.95
CA ALA A 15 35.86 -27.22 1.09
C ALA A 15 35.76 -27.22 -0.46
N ALA A 16 34.98 -26.24 -0.94
CA ALA A 16 35.44 -25.04 -1.69
C ALA A 16 35.88 -25.09 -3.18
N LEU A 17 35.11 -24.32 -3.98
CA LEU A 17 35.47 -23.49 -5.16
C LEU A 17 36.21 -24.11 -6.37
N VAL A 18 35.68 -23.90 -7.59
CA VAL A 18 36.19 -22.94 -8.61
C VAL A 18 35.57 -23.14 -10.03
N LEU A 19 35.09 -22.02 -10.63
CA LEU A 19 34.90 -21.65 -12.07
C LEU A 19 33.84 -22.29 -13.01
N ALA A 20 33.02 -21.39 -13.59
CA ALA A 20 32.49 -21.25 -14.98
C ALA A 20 31.76 -22.44 -15.67
N MET A 21 30.50 -22.27 -16.10
CA MET A 21 30.00 -21.47 -17.24
C MET A 21 30.57 -21.87 -18.62
N THR A 22 29.73 -22.47 -19.49
CA THR A 22 29.37 -21.98 -20.85
C THR A 22 28.49 -23.01 -21.60
N ALA A 23 27.63 -22.50 -22.51
CA ALA A 23 26.75 -23.22 -23.48
C ALA A 23 25.55 -23.98 -22.85
N CYS A 24 24.26 -23.72 -23.14
CA CYS A 24 23.56 -23.28 -24.38
C CYS A 24 23.77 -24.29 -25.54
N ASP A 25 22.83 -24.68 -26.40
CA ASP A 25 21.54 -24.17 -26.90
C ASP A 25 20.63 -25.40 -27.25
N ASP A 26 19.42 -25.38 -27.83
CA ASP A 26 18.62 -24.32 -28.49
C ASP A 26 17.14 -24.77 -28.65
N ARG A 27 16.31 -23.90 -29.26
CA ARG A 27 14.92 -24.05 -29.74
C ARG A 27 13.83 -23.78 -28.69
N GLY A 28 13.07 -22.68 -28.75
CA GLY A 28 13.09 -21.56 -29.69
C GLY A 28 11.68 -21.08 -30.00
N ILE A 29 11.26 -20.00 -29.36
CA ILE A 29 10.12 -19.17 -29.78
C ILE A 29 10.75 -17.90 -30.35
N GLY A 30 10.73 -17.74 -31.67
CA GLY A 30 11.09 -16.49 -32.33
C GLY A 30 10.02 -15.42 -32.06
N SER A 31 10.30 -14.13 -32.23
CA SER A 31 11.34 -13.52 -33.07
C SER A 31 11.92 -12.24 -32.47
N ASP A 32 13.04 -11.76 -33.03
CA ASP A 32 13.71 -10.51 -32.66
C ASP A 32 12.77 -9.28 -32.62
N ALA A 33 12.33 -8.93 -31.42
CA ALA A 33 11.79 -7.63 -31.05
C ALA A 33 12.13 -7.37 -29.58
N ASP A 34 12.73 -6.22 -29.31
CA ASP A 34 13.14 -5.76 -27.98
C ASP A 34 11.91 -5.71 -27.05
N PRO A 35 11.91 -6.37 -25.87
CA PRO A 35 10.77 -6.29 -24.97
C PRO A 35 10.75 -4.89 -24.35
N GLY A 36 9.83 -4.06 -24.84
CA GLY A 36 9.49 -2.79 -24.20
C GLY A 36 9.03 -2.96 -22.74
N PRO A 37 8.71 -1.87 -22.04
CA PRO A 37 8.26 -1.93 -20.65
C PRO A 37 7.15 -2.95 -20.47
N ARG A 38 7.32 -3.91 -19.54
CA ARG A 38 6.38 -5.03 -19.36
C ARG A 38 5.02 -4.52 -18.91
N THR A 39 4.03 -4.57 -19.80
CA THR A 39 2.65 -4.11 -19.53
C THR A 39 1.76 -5.19 -18.91
N LEU A 40 2.22 -6.44 -18.87
CA LEU A 40 1.53 -7.57 -18.24
C LEU A 40 2.40 -8.20 -17.15
N ILE A 41 1.85 -8.27 -15.93
CA ILE A 41 2.43 -9.01 -14.79
C ILE A 41 1.75 -10.38 -14.74
N ALA A 42 2.50 -11.43 -15.07
CA ALA A 42 2.03 -12.81 -15.07
C ALA A 42 1.94 -13.40 -13.64
N SER A 43 0.95 -14.26 -13.39
CA SER A 43 0.82 -14.94 -12.10
C SER A 43 1.61 -16.25 -12.09
N ALA A 44 2.61 -16.32 -11.20
CA ALA A 44 3.31 -17.57 -10.90
C ALA A 44 2.39 -18.59 -10.19
N ALA A 45 1.38 -18.13 -9.43
CA ALA A 45 0.42 -19.01 -8.78
C ALA A 45 -0.49 -19.70 -9.80
N TYR A 46 -1.01 -18.95 -10.78
CA TYR A 46 -1.79 -19.51 -11.88
C TYR A 46 -0.96 -20.53 -12.69
N ALA A 47 0.26 -20.15 -13.10
CA ALA A 47 1.14 -21.02 -13.87
C ALA A 47 1.50 -22.34 -13.17
N ASN A 48 1.64 -22.32 -11.83
CA ASN A 48 1.89 -23.52 -11.04
C ASN A 48 0.63 -24.35 -10.74
N SER A 49 -0.55 -23.70 -10.66
CA SER A 49 -1.82 -24.38 -10.35
C SER A 49 -2.46 -25.05 -11.58
N ALA A 50 -2.17 -24.56 -12.79
CA ALA A 50 -2.73 -25.02 -14.05
C ALA A 50 -1.66 -25.58 -15.04
N PRO A 51 -0.91 -26.64 -14.69
CA PRO A 51 0.22 -27.13 -15.49
C PRO A 51 -0.17 -27.70 -16.87
N ASP A 52 -1.43 -28.10 -17.05
CA ASP A 52 -1.97 -28.62 -18.31
C ASP A 52 -2.65 -27.54 -19.17
N ALA A 53 -2.71 -26.28 -18.71
CA ALA A 53 -3.30 -25.17 -19.44
C ALA A 53 -2.28 -24.50 -20.38
N ASP A 54 -2.76 -23.90 -21.48
CA ASP A 54 -1.92 -23.06 -22.34
C ASP A 54 -1.67 -21.68 -21.70
N VAL A 55 -0.82 -21.66 -20.68
CA VAL A 55 -0.41 -20.45 -19.96
C VAL A 55 0.28 -19.46 -20.90
N SER A 56 1.06 -19.94 -21.87
CA SER A 56 1.77 -19.10 -22.83
C SER A 56 0.81 -18.42 -23.81
N GLY A 57 -0.15 -19.16 -24.37
CA GLY A 57 -1.23 -18.61 -25.18
C GLY A 57 -2.06 -17.60 -24.40
N ARG A 58 -2.48 -17.95 -23.17
CA ARG A 58 -3.24 -17.05 -22.29
C ARG A 58 -2.52 -15.72 -22.03
N LEU A 59 -1.23 -15.76 -21.71
CA LEU A 59 -0.43 -14.54 -21.50
C LEU A 59 -0.29 -13.73 -22.79
N ALA A 60 -0.09 -14.38 -23.94
CA ALA A 60 -0.06 -13.70 -25.23
C ALA A 60 -1.40 -13.06 -25.60
N ASP A 61 -2.53 -13.67 -25.23
CA ASP A 61 -3.87 -13.14 -25.46
C ASP A 61 -4.13 -11.89 -24.61
N LEU A 62 -3.84 -11.98 -23.30
CA LEU A 62 -3.93 -10.85 -22.37
C LEU A 62 -3.04 -9.68 -22.79
N GLN A 63 -1.80 -9.96 -23.20
CA GLN A 63 -0.87 -8.94 -23.69
C GLN A 63 -1.45 -8.21 -24.91
N ARG A 64 -2.03 -8.93 -25.89
CA ARG A 64 -2.69 -8.31 -27.05
C ARG A 64 -3.92 -7.48 -26.65
N GLY A 65 -4.69 -7.92 -25.65
CA GLY A 65 -5.81 -7.14 -25.10
C GLY A 65 -5.35 -5.82 -24.47
N ILE A 66 -4.27 -5.87 -23.67
CA ILE A 66 -3.66 -4.68 -23.08
C ILE A 66 -3.08 -3.76 -24.16
N ASP A 67 -2.38 -4.30 -25.16
CA ASP A 67 -1.82 -3.50 -26.26
C ASP A 67 -2.93 -2.82 -27.10
N LYS A 68 -4.04 -3.53 -27.37
CA LYS A 68 -5.25 -2.96 -28.00
C LYS A 68 -5.79 -1.78 -27.19
N LEU A 69 -5.94 -1.94 -25.87
CA LEU A 69 -6.42 -0.89 -24.97
C LEU A 69 -5.44 0.30 -24.89
N ARG A 70 -4.13 0.05 -24.81
CA ARG A 70 -3.10 1.11 -24.83
C ARG A 70 -3.09 1.87 -26.14
N ALA A 71 -3.31 1.19 -27.27
CA ALA A 71 -3.38 1.79 -28.59
C ALA A 71 -4.65 2.62 -28.81
N SER A 72 -5.79 2.22 -28.23
CA SER A 72 -7.05 2.98 -28.33
C SER A 72 -7.08 4.21 -27.42
N THR A 73 -6.53 4.12 -26.21
CA THR A 73 -6.55 5.24 -25.25
C THR A 73 -5.31 6.13 -25.25
N GLY A 74 -4.19 5.65 -25.82
CA GLY A 74 -2.90 6.33 -25.75
C GLY A 74 -2.31 6.41 -24.33
N SER A 75 -2.75 5.56 -23.40
CA SER A 75 -2.38 5.64 -21.97
C SER A 75 -1.60 4.42 -21.46
N GLY A 76 -0.87 4.60 -20.35
CA GLY A 76 0.08 3.65 -19.78
C GLY A 76 -0.47 2.38 -19.12
N TRP A 77 -1.58 1.79 -19.58
CA TRP A 77 -2.22 0.64 -18.94
C TRP A 77 -1.26 -0.53 -18.66
N VAL A 78 -1.30 -1.02 -17.42
CA VAL A 78 -0.63 -2.25 -16.95
C VAL A 78 -1.70 -3.19 -16.41
N GLY A 79 -1.67 -4.44 -16.85
CA GLY A 79 -2.53 -5.50 -16.33
C GLY A 79 -1.75 -6.49 -15.46
N ARG A 80 -2.42 -7.09 -14.48
CA ARG A 80 -1.91 -8.24 -13.73
C ARG A 80 -2.88 -9.40 -13.80
N GLN A 81 -2.33 -10.57 -14.09
CA GLN A 81 -3.07 -11.82 -14.15
C GLN A 81 -3.55 -12.24 -12.74
N ASP A 82 -4.81 -12.66 -12.66
CA ASP A 82 -5.42 -13.28 -11.49
C ASP A 82 -4.89 -14.70 -11.26
N ASP A 83 -4.64 -15.04 -9.99
CA ASP A 83 -4.01 -16.30 -9.59
C ASP A 83 -4.84 -17.56 -9.84
N LEU A 84 -6.15 -17.41 -10.07
CA LEU A 84 -7.10 -18.53 -10.17
C LEU A 84 -7.68 -18.69 -11.58
N THR A 85 -8.12 -17.58 -12.19
CA THR A 85 -8.86 -17.60 -13.47
C THR A 85 -7.93 -17.51 -14.68
N GLY A 86 -6.70 -17.01 -14.50
CA GLY A 86 -5.73 -16.81 -15.57
C GLY A 86 -6.04 -15.62 -16.49
N TYR A 87 -7.10 -14.86 -16.23
CA TYR A 87 -7.41 -13.57 -16.88
C TYR A 87 -6.90 -12.40 -16.03
N LEU A 88 -7.20 -11.13 -16.34
CA LEU A 88 -6.80 -10.02 -15.47
C LEU A 88 -7.60 -10.01 -14.16
N GLY A 89 -6.89 -9.91 -13.04
CA GLY A 89 -7.48 -9.55 -11.74
C GLY A 89 -7.36 -8.06 -11.40
N GLU A 90 -6.53 -7.36 -12.18
CA GLU A 90 -6.20 -5.95 -11.98
C GLU A 90 -5.73 -5.32 -13.28
N LEU A 91 -6.16 -4.07 -13.50
CA LEU A 91 -5.81 -3.23 -14.64
C LEU A 91 -5.74 -1.78 -14.16
N SER A 92 -4.58 -1.13 -14.27
CA SER A 92 -4.32 0.20 -13.73
C SER A 92 -3.32 0.99 -14.59
N GLY A 93 -2.99 2.23 -14.20
CA GLY A 93 -1.97 3.06 -14.88
C GLY A 93 -2.40 3.71 -16.20
N GLY A 94 -3.65 3.51 -16.64
CA GLY A 94 -4.20 4.17 -17.82
C GLY A 94 -5.46 4.99 -17.56
N ARG A 95 -6.08 5.44 -18.64
CA ARG A 95 -7.34 6.20 -18.64
C ARG A 95 -8.18 5.75 -19.82
N TYR A 96 -9.43 5.39 -19.60
CA TYR A 96 -10.39 5.05 -20.66
C TYR A 96 -11.57 6.02 -20.64
N SER A 97 -11.92 6.48 -21.84
CA SER A 97 -13.15 7.20 -22.15
C SER A 97 -13.64 6.69 -23.52
N PRO A 98 -14.96 6.58 -23.77
CA PRO A 98 -15.45 6.09 -25.05
C PRO A 98 -15.03 6.97 -26.22
N ALA A 99 -14.96 6.37 -27.42
CA ALA A 99 -14.53 7.06 -28.63
C ALA A 99 -15.56 8.10 -29.15
N ASP A 100 -16.85 7.90 -28.86
CA ASP A 100 -17.90 8.90 -29.09
C ASP A 100 -18.32 9.51 -27.74
N PRO A 101 -18.17 10.83 -27.53
CA PRO A 101 -18.67 11.51 -26.33
C PRO A 101 -20.20 11.43 -26.14
N ALA A 102 -20.97 11.02 -27.16
CA ALA A 102 -22.40 10.76 -27.02
C ALA A 102 -22.71 9.41 -26.33
N ASP A 103 -21.75 8.48 -26.25
CA ASP A 103 -21.93 7.14 -25.69
C ASP A 103 -21.59 7.06 -24.18
N ALA A 104 -21.13 8.15 -23.56
CA ALA A 104 -21.04 8.26 -22.10
C ALA A 104 -21.31 9.68 -21.58
N THR A 105 -22.49 9.83 -20.99
CA THR A 105 -22.92 11.02 -20.26
C THR A 105 -22.65 10.94 -18.75
N ASP A 106 -22.32 9.75 -18.23
CA ASP A 106 -21.94 9.55 -16.83
C ASP A 106 -20.91 8.39 -16.63
N ALA A 107 -20.50 8.20 -15.37
CA ALA A 107 -19.54 7.16 -14.99
C ALA A 107 -20.02 5.71 -15.22
N ARG A 108 -21.34 5.47 -15.19
CA ARG A 108 -21.92 4.15 -15.44
C ARG A 108 -21.85 3.81 -16.92
N GLU A 109 -22.13 4.78 -17.79
CA GLU A 109 -22.03 4.61 -19.25
C GLU A 109 -20.57 4.42 -19.68
N THR A 110 -19.60 5.18 -19.14
CA THR A 110 -18.16 4.92 -19.36
C THR A 110 -17.75 3.50 -18.96
N ALA A 111 -18.22 3.02 -17.80
CA ALA A 111 -17.91 1.66 -17.34
C ALA A 111 -18.56 0.57 -18.19
N ALA A 112 -19.81 0.77 -18.65
CA ALA A 112 -20.50 -0.16 -19.54
C ALA A 112 -19.85 -0.22 -20.92
N ALA A 113 -19.43 0.91 -21.48
CA ALA A 113 -18.70 0.98 -22.75
C ALA A 113 -17.36 0.23 -22.67
N PHE A 114 -16.59 0.42 -21.59
CA PHE A 114 -15.35 -0.33 -21.36
C PHE A 114 -15.58 -1.84 -21.35
N LEU A 115 -16.61 -2.32 -20.62
CA LEU A 115 -16.93 -3.74 -20.57
C LEU A 115 -17.37 -4.26 -21.95
N ALA A 116 -18.17 -3.51 -22.70
CA ALA A 116 -18.60 -3.86 -24.05
C ALA A 116 -17.42 -4.04 -25.04
N GLU A 117 -16.31 -3.33 -24.84
CA GLU A 117 -15.15 -3.34 -25.74
C GLU A 117 -14.01 -4.28 -25.29
N TYR A 118 -13.89 -4.56 -23.99
CA TYR A 118 -12.73 -5.26 -23.40
C TYR A 118 -13.05 -6.42 -22.43
N ALA A 119 -14.31 -6.67 -22.05
CA ALA A 119 -14.62 -7.71 -21.05
C ALA A 119 -14.15 -9.12 -21.47
N GLU A 120 -14.37 -9.50 -22.73
CA GLU A 120 -14.00 -10.82 -23.24
C GLU A 120 -12.48 -10.97 -23.38
N ASP A 121 -11.80 -9.97 -23.96
CA ASP A 121 -10.34 -9.96 -24.19
C ASP A 121 -9.53 -9.98 -22.88
N LEU A 122 -9.97 -9.21 -21.87
CA LEU A 122 -9.19 -8.99 -20.63
C LEU A 122 -9.64 -9.86 -19.46
N PHE A 123 -10.93 -10.17 -19.36
CA PHE A 123 -11.54 -10.82 -18.20
C PHE A 123 -12.22 -12.16 -18.53
N GLY A 124 -12.35 -12.52 -19.81
CA GLY A 124 -12.86 -13.83 -20.26
C GLY A 124 -14.36 -14.04 -20.08
N VAL A 125 -15.10 -12.98 -19.81
CA VAL A 125 -16.57 -12.98 -19.62
C VAL A 125 -17.23 -12.06 -20.64
N PRO A 126 -18.44 -12.35 -21.11
CA PRO A 126 -19.18 -11.42 -21.94
C PRO A 126 -19.57 -10.19 -21.12
N ALA A 127 -19.72 -9.03 -21.78
CA ALA A 127 -19.95 -7.76 -21.10
C ALA A 127 -21.25 -7.71 -20.27
N ASP A 128 -22.29 -8.44 -20.68
CA ASP A 128 -23.57 -8.54 -19.99
C ASP A 128 -23.53 -9.44 -18.74
N ALA A 129 -22.47 -10.23 -18.56
CA ALA A 129 -22.22 -10.97 -17.32
C ALA A 129 -21.67 -10.09 -16.19
N VAL A 130 -21.31 -8.82 -16.42
CA VAL A 130 -20.84 -7.90 -15.37
C VAL A 130 -21.79 -6.70 -15.27
N VAL A 131 -22.57 -6.64 -14.19
CA VAL A 131 -23.68 -5.69 -14.06
C VAL A 131 -23.20 -4.38 -13.45
N VAL A 132 -23.08 -3.32 -14.26
CA VAL A 132 -22.71 -1.99 -13.76
C VAL A 132 -23.87 -1.37 -12.95
N PRO A 133 -23.67 -1.07 -11.65
CA PRO A 133 -24.73 -0.63 -10.75
C PRO A 133 -25.21 0.80 -11.07
N SER A 134 -26.39 1.14 -10.54
CA SER A 134 -26.90 2.52 -10.50
C SER A 134 -26.51 3.29 -9.24
N GLU A 135 -26.20 2.59 -8.14
CA GLU A 135 -25.59 3.22 -6.96
C GLU A 135 -24.10 3.45 -7.24
N ARG A 136 -23.57 4.57 -6.76
CA ARG A 136 -22.18 4.99 -6.92
C ARG A 136 -21.60 5.43 -5.58
N GLU A 137 -20.39 4.98 -5.29
CA GLU A 137 -19.59 5.45 -4.15
C GLU A 137 -18.67 6.59 -4.62
N ILE A 138 -18.29 7.51 -3.73
CA ILE A 138 -17.33 8.59 -4.03
C ILE A 138 -16.26 8.56 -2.92
N ASP A 139 -14.99 8.38 -3.31
CA ASP A 139 -13.87 8.33 -2.36
C ASP A 139 -13.37 9.74 -1.96
N ALA A 140 -12.41 9.83 -1.02
CA ALA A 140 -11.85 11.10 -0.57
C ALA A 140 -11.15 11.93 -1.68
N SER A 141 -10.72 11.29 -2.77
CA SER A 141 -10.14 11.99 -3.92
C SER A 141 -11.20 12.60 -4.85
N GLY A 142 -12.48 12.29 -4.61
CA GLY A 142 -13.59 12.61 -5.50
C GLY A 142 -13.76 11.60 -6.64
N SER A 143 -13.05 10.46 -6.61
CA SER A 143 -13.20 9.42 -7.62
C SER A 143 -14.48 8.62 -7.39
N ILE A 144 -15.18 8.30 -8.47
CA ILE A 144 -16.39 7.47 -8.46
C ILE A 144 -15.98 5.99 -8.44
N VAL A 145 -16.59 5.22 -7.54
CA VAL A 145 -16.35 3.78 -7.41
C VAL A 145 -17.64 3.01 -7.70
N LEU A 146 -17.56 2.07 -8.63
CA LEU A 146 -18.65 1.20 -9.05
C LEU A 146 -18.28 -0.26 -8.72
N ARG A 147 -19.08 -0.90 -7.87
CA ARG A 147 -18.95 -2.33 -7.54
C ARG A 147 -19.89 -3.13 -8.45
N ALA A 148 -19.37 -3.63 -9.56
CA ALA A 148 -20.11 -4.34 -10.59
C ALA A 148 -20.05 -5.86 -10.36
N PRO A 149 -21.08 -6.50 -9.77
CA PRO A 149 -21.11 -7.94 -9.58
C PRO A 149 -21.14 -8.68 -10.92
N GLN A 150 -20.60 -9.89 -10.93
CA GLN A 150 -20.84 -10.82 -12.03
C GLN A 150 -22.21 -11.49 -11.83
N GLU A 151 -23.02 -11.60 -12.88
CA GLU A 151 -24.30 -12.30 -12.86
C GLU A 151 -24.42 -13.26 -14.04
N ILE A 152 -25.14 -14.37 -13.84
CA ILE A 152 -25.62 -15.26 -14.90
C ILE A 152 -27.14 -15.18 -14.91
N ALA A 153 -27.74 -14.69 -16.00
CA ALA A 153 -29.19 -14.57 -16.16
C ALA A 153 -29.94 -13.95 -14.96
N GLY A 154 -29.38 -12.89 -14.35
CA GLY A 154 -29.95 -12.19 -13.20
C GLY A 154 -29.70 -12.84 -11.83
N VAL A 155 -28.82 -13.86 -11.76
CA VAL A 155 -28.39 -14.51 -10.53
C VAL A 155 -26.92 -14.17 -10.27
N PRO A 156 -26.57 -13.59 -9.10
CA PRO A 156 -25.19 -13.21 -8.81
C PRO A 156 -24.27 -14.43 -8.70
N VAL A 157 -23.10 -14.32 -9.34
CA VAL A 157 -21.99 -15.25 -9.15
C VAL A 157 -21.33 -14.91 -7.82
N LEU A 158 -21.32 -15.86 -6.90
CA LEU A 158 -20.64 -15.75 -5.63
C LEU A 158 -19.15 -15.48 -5.88
N ASP A 159 -18.58 -14.53 -5.15
CA ASP A 159 -17.19 -14.06 -5.29
C ASP A 159 -16.84 -13.40 -6.64
N GLY A 160 -17.78 -13.31 -7.59
CA GLY A 160 -17.58 -12.75 -8.91
C GLY A 160 -17.97 -11.27 -8.98
N GLY A 161 -17.04 -10.41 -9.41
CA GLY A 161 -17.30 -9.00 -9.67
C GLY A 161 -16.04 -8.16 -9.85
N LEU A 162 -16.24 -6.96 -10.42
CA LEU A 162 -15.20 -5.96 -10.65
C LEU A 162 -15.52 -4.68 -9.88
N VAL A 163 -14.50 -4.12 -9.24
CA VAL A 163 -14.47 -2.78 -8.64
C VAL A 163 -13.82 -1.85 -9.66
N MET A 164 -14.58 -0.89 -10.15
CA MET A 164 -14.17 0.04 -11.21
C MET A 164 -14.04 1.44 -10.60
N THR A 165 -12.84 2.03 -10.63
CA THR A 165 -12.59 3.41 -10.16
C THR A 165 -12.48 4.36 -11.33
N LEU A 166 -13.35 5.38 -11.36
CA LEU A 166 -13.39 6.43 -12.38
C LEU A 166 -13.05 7.79 -11.75
N GLY A 167 -12.37 8.65 -12.49
CA GLY A 167 -12.04 10.02 -12.08
C GLY A 167 -12.35 11.03 -13.19
N GLY A 168 -12.57 12.28 -12.81
CA GLY A 168 -13.07 13.35 -13.69
C GLY A 168 -14.19 14.13 -13.00
N ASP A 169 -14.74 15.13 -13.68
CA ASP A 169 -16.05 15.70 -13.34
C ASP A 169 -17.18 14.81 -13.89
N GLU A 170 -18.44 15.06 -13.48
CA GLU A 170 -19.59 14.24 -13.92
C GLU A 170 -19.77 14.24 -15.46
N GLU A 171 -19.32 15.28 -16.15
CA GLU A 171 -19.40 15.42 -17.62
C GLU A 171 -18.21 14.77 -18.36
N GLN A 172 -17.15 14.30 -17.67
CA GLN A 172 -15.98 13.64 -18.28
C GLN A 172 -15.43 12.48 -17.44
N ALA A 173 -16.30 11.60 -16.92
CA ALA A 173 -15.88 10.43 -16.15
C ALA A 173 -14.96 9.49 -16.96
N ARG A 174 -13.75 9.23 -16.44
CA ARG A 174 -12.74 8.37 -17.09
C ARG A 174 -12.39 7.19 -16.20
N LEU A 175 -12.46 5.99 -16.73
CA LEU A 175 -12.09 4.77 -16.00
C LEU A 175 -10.56 4.68 -15.88
N ASN A 176 -10.06 4.57 -14.65
CA ASN A 176 -8.62 4.61 -14.35
C ASN A 176 -8.09 3.30 -13.77
N ILE A 177 -8.93 2.55 -13.05
CA ILE A 177 -8.58 1.24 -12.46
C ILE A 177 -9.77 0.29 -12.54
N VAL A 178 -9.49 -0.99 -12.83
CA VAL A 178 -10.38 -2.14 -12.63
C VAL A 178 -9.67 -3.15 -11.74
N ARG A 179 -10.33 -3.64 -10.69
CA ARG A 179 -9.83 -4.68 -9.77
C ARG A 179 -10.91 -5.71 -9.48
N GLY A 180 -10.54 -6.95 -9.16
CA GLY A 180 -11.48 -7.98 -8.76
C GLY A 180 -11.35 -9.25 -9.60
N ARG A 181 -12.27 -10.18 -9.42
CA ARG A 181 -12.23 -11.49 -10.08
C ARG A 181 -13.59 -11.77 -10.69
N VAL A 182 -13.60 -12.19 -11.94
CA VAL A 182 -14.78 -12.72 -12.61
C VAL A 182 -14.45 -14.08 -13.21
N TYR A 183 -15.44 -14.96 -13.25
CA TYR A 183 -15.27 -16.36 -13.53
C TYR A 183 -15.72 -16.68 -14.96
N PRO A 184 -14.79 -16.97 -15.89
CA PRO A 184 -15.09 -17.27 -17.28
C PRO A 184 -15.72 -18.67 -17.43
N GLY A 185 -16.51 -18.87 -18.50
CA GLY A 185 -16.99 -20.19 -18.90
C GLY A 185 -18.08 -20.81 -18.01
N LEU A 186 -18.80 -20.01 -17.22
CA LEU A 186 -19.96 -20.48 -16.46
C LEU A 186 -21.18 -20.67 -17.39
N ASP A 187 -21.80 -21.86 -17.34
CA ASP A 187 -23.02 -22.21 -18.09
C ASP A 187 -23.99 -22.91 -17.14
N VAL A 188 -24.86 -22.12 -16.49
CA VAL A 188 -25.70 -22.56 -15.38
C VAL A 188 -27.16 -22.23 -15.66
N LEU A 189 -28.02 -23.24 -15.61
CA LEU A 189 -29.48 -23.04 -15.59
C LEU A 189 -29.89 -22.41 -14.26
N THR A 190 -30.49 -21.22 -14.31
CA THR A 190 -30.87 -20.43 -13.13
C THR A 190 -32.28 -20.71 -12.59
N ASP A 191 -32.98 -21.74 -13.08
CA ASP A 191 -34.28 -22.17 -12.57
C ASP A 191 -34.10 -23.20 -11.43
N PRO A 192 -34.40 -22.84 -10.16
CA PRO A 192 -34.17 -23.74 -9.03
C PRO A 192 -35.28 -24.79 -8.92
N ARG A 193 -34.91 -26.08 -8.90
CA ARG A 193 -35.89 -27.17 -8.63
C ARG A 193 -36.29 -27.25 -7.16
N VAL A 194 -35.43 -26.78 -6.27
CA VAL A 194 -35.65 -26.68 -4.83
C VAL A 194 -36.27 -25.31 -4.55
N PRO A 195 -37.50 -25.22 -3.99
CA PRO A 195 -38.05 -23.94 -3.58
C PRO A 195 -37.29 -23.40 -2.36
N PRO A 196 -37.18 -22.07 -2.16
CA PRO A 196 -36.36 -21.49 -1.08
C PRO A 196 -36.77 -21.97 0.31
N ARG A 197 -38.07 -22.20 0.56
CA ARG A 197 -38.59 -22.76 1.83
C ARG A 197 -38.12 -24.19 2.11
N LEU A 198 -37.66 -24.94 1.11
CA LEU A 198 -37.07 -26.26 1.31
C LEU A 198 -35.60 -26.13 1.68
N ALA A 199 -34.84 -25.25 1.00
CA ALA A 199 -33.47 -24.92 1.39
C ALA A 199 -33.39 -24.34 2.81
N GLU A 200 -34.31 -23.44 3.19
CA GLU A 200 -34.46 -22.92 4.56
C GLU A 200 -34.64 -24.06 5.58
N ARG A 201 -35.56 -24.99 5.33
CA ARG A 201 -35.82 -26.14 6.21
C ARG A 201 -34.62 -27.08 6.31
N GLU A 202 -33.90 -27.25 5.20
CA GLU A 202 -32.76 -28.15 5.13
C GLU A 202 -31.55 -27.55 5.83
N ALA A 203 -31.29 -26.24 5.65
CA ALA A 203 -30.33 -25.49 6.44
C ALA A 203 -30.61 -25.61 7.94
N VAL A 204 -31.86 -25.38 8.38
CA VAL A 204 -32.30 -25.58 9.78
C VAL A 204 -32.13 -27.04 10.24
N ARG A 205 -32.39 -28.04 9.37
CA ARG A 205 -32.22 -29.46 9.70
C ARG A 205 -30.76 -29.84 9.91
N LEU A 206 -29.87 -29.26 9.11
CA LEU A 206 -28.43 -29.51 9.15
C LEU A 206 -27.77 -28.79 10.32
N SER A 207 -28.04 -27.48 10.48
CA SER A 207 -27.45 -26.65 11.53
C SER A 207 -28.10 -26.82 12.89
N ASN A 208 -29.37 -27.25 12.96
CA ASN A 208 -30.21 -27.11 14.17
C ASN A 208 -30.34 -25.64 14.65
N GLY A 209 -30.10 -24.67 13.77
CA GLY A 209 -30.22 -23.23 14.04
C GLY A 209 -31.51 -22.61 13.48
N GLN A 210 -31.44 -21.32 13.19
CA GLN A 210 -32.51 -20.48 12.66
C GLN A 210 -32.04 -19.76 11.40
N VAL A 211 -32.98 -19.31 10.54
CA VAL A 211 -32.67 -18.60 9.30
C VAL A 211 -33.16 -17.16 9.41
N LYS A 212 -32.31 -16.20 9.01
CA LYS A 212 -32.69 -14.78 8.88
C LYS A 212 -32.88 -14.44 7.41
N GLY A 213 -33.95 -13.70 7.11
CA GLY A 213 -34.27 -13.28 5.75
C GLY A 213 -34.82 -14.40 4.86
N THR A 214 -34.93 -14.12 3.57
CA THR A 214 -35.27 -15.11 2.55
C THR A 214 -34.00 -15.65 1.91
N PRO A 215 -33.89 -16.98 1.67
CA PRO A 215 -32.79 -17.54 0.88
C PRO A 215 -32.58 -16.80 -0.43
N ARG A 216 -31.33 -16.42 -0.71
CA ARG A 216 -30.91 -15.76 -1.95
C ARG A 216 -30.39 -16.81 -2.92
N LEU A 217 -30.73 -16.66 -4.21
CA LEU A 217 -30.19 -17.53 -5.25
C LEU A 217 -28.82 -16.98 -5.68
N VAL A 218 -27.83 -17.86 -5.79
CA VAL A 218 -26.45 -17.52 -6.19
C VAL A 218 -25.88 -18.61 -7.11
N VAL A 219 -24.87 -18.27 -7.91
CA VAL A 219 -24.06 -19.23 -8.68
C VAL A 219 -22.70 -19.37 -8.01
N LEU A 220 -22.32 -20.55 -7.55
CA LEU A 220 -20.94 -20.81 -7.13
C LEU A 220 -20.06 -21.09 -8.35
N PRO A 221 -18.90 -20.43 -8.50
CA PRO A 221 -17.99 -20.63 -9.62
C PRO A 221 -17.11 -21.88 -9.41
N ARG A 222 -17.74 -23.05 -9.47
CA ARG A 222 -17.08 -24.37 -9.39
C ARG A 222 -17.34 -25.14 -10.69
N GLU A 223 -16.29 -25.66 -11.32
CA GLU A 223 -16.38 -26.34 -12.62
C GLU A 223 -17.04 -25.45 -13.70
N THR A 224 -18.24 -25.79 -14.17
CA THR A 224 -19.05 -24.98 -15.12
C THR A 224 -20.05 -24.06 -14.40
N GLY A 225 -20.02 -24.02 -13.07
CA GLY A 225 -20.90 -23.26 -12.21
C GLY A 225 -22.02 -24.10 -11.59
N MET A 226 -22.45 -23.71 -10.40
CA MET A 226 -23.44 -24.46 -9.60
C MET A 226 -24.48 -23.52 -9.00
N LEU A 227 -25.76 -23.74 -9.31
CA LEU A 227 -26.85 -22.95 -8.73
C LEU A 227 -27.10 -23.36 -7.28
N ALA A 228 -27.12 -22.41 -6.36
CA ALA A 228 -27.35 -22.65 -4.94
C ALA A 228 -28.25 -21.61 -4.28
N TRP A 229 -28.89 -22.04 -3.20
CA TRP A 229 -29.49 -21.17 -2.20
C TRP A 229 -28.46 -20.80 -1.15
N GLU A 230 -28.11 -19.53 -1.10
CA GLU A 230 -27.46 -18.90 0.05
C GLU A 230 -28.51 -18.69 1.15
N VAL A 231 -28.29 -19.32 2.29
CA VAL A 231 -29.18 -19.26 3.46
C VAL A 231 -28.39 -18.74 4.66
N ASN A 232 -28.75 -17.56 5.16
CA ASN A 232 -28.16 -16.99 6.36
C ASN A 232 -28.69 -17.70 7.61
N VAL A 233 -27.82 -18.48 8.26
CA VAL A 233 -28.13 -19.31 9.42
C VAL A 233 -27.43 -18.76 10.66
N PHE A 234 -28.16 -18.69 11.76
CA PHE A 234 -27.66 -18.33 13.09
C PHE A 234 -28.13 -19.32 14.15
N ALA A 235 -27.50 -19.32 15.33
CA ALA A 235 -27.76 -20.26 16.43
C ALA A 235 -27.55 -21.74 16.08
N ALA A 236 -26.57 -22.04 15.23
CA ALA A 236 -26.24 -23.41 14.83
C ALA A 236 -25.86 -24.28 16.05
N GLY A 237 -26.58 -25.38 16.21
CA GLY A 237 -26.33 -26.39 17.22
C GLY A 237 -25.56 -27.59 16.70
N LYS A 238 -25.54 -28.67 17.49
CA LYS A 238 -25.04 -29.96 17.01
C LYS A 238 -26.04 -30.58 16.06
N SER A 239 -25.62 -30.84 14.82
CA SER A 239 -26.43 -31.55 13.83
C SER A 239 -26.83 -32.95 14.33
N GLY A 240 -27.89 -33.52 13.76
CA GLY A 240 -28.31 -34.89 14.04
C GLY A 240 -27.26 -35.97 13.69
N ALA A 241 -26.20 -35.61 12.95
CA ALA A 241 -25.07 -36.47 12.62
C ALA A 241 -23.88 -36.34 13.60
N GLY A 242 -23.95 -35.44 14.59
CA GLY A 242 -22.89 -35.21 15.57
C GLY A 242 -21.79 -34.23 15.12
N VAL A 243 -21.85 -33.74 13.88
CA VAL A 243 -21.03 -32.61 13.41
C VAL A 243 -21.61 -31.31 13.94
N GLN A 244 -20.77 -30.40 14.43
CA GLN A 244 -21.18 -29.05 14.80
C GLN A 244 -20.88 -28.14 13.62
N LEU A 245 -21.90 -27.46 13.11
CA LEU A 245 -21.78 -26.46 12.05
C LEU A 245 -21.81 -25.07 12.70
N SER A 246 -21.21 -24.06 12.06
CA SER A 246 -21.12 -22.69 12.59
C SER A 246 -22.35 -21.87 12.20
N ASP A 247 -22.49 -20.69 12.81
CA ASP A 247 -23.28 -19.61 12.21
C ASP A 247 -22.61 -19.16 10.89
N GLY A 248 -23.39 -18.70 9.91
CA GLY A 248 -22.86 -18.37 8.59
C GLY A 248 -23.85 -18.41 7.43
N LEU A 249 -23.31 -18.20 6.23
CA LEU A 249 -24.01 -18.42 4.96
C LEU A 249 -23.86 -19.89 4.56
N TYR A 250 -24.99 -20.61 4.53
CA TYR A 250 -25.06 -22.01 4.10
C TYR A 250 -25.45 -22.02 2.63
N TYR A 251 -24.67 -22.69 1.81
CA TYR A 251 -24.92 -22.80 0.38
C TYR A 251 -25.46 -24.20 0.09
N LEU A 252 -26.74 -24.28 -0.25
CA LEU A 252 -27.42 -25.54 -0.56
C LEU A 252 -27.74 -25.62 -2.05
N ASP A 253 -27.46 -26.76 -2.66
CA ASP A 253 -27.71 -27.02 -4.08
C ASP A 253 -29.18 -26.72 -4.44
N ALA A 254 -29.40 -25.85 -5.41
CA ALA A 254 -30.74 -25.40 -5.79
C ALA A 254 -31.54 -26.43 -6.63
N VAL A 255 -30.93 -27.58 -6.90
CA VAL A 255 -31.48 -28.73 -7.64
C VAL A 255 -31.76 -29.91 -6.69
N THR A 256 -30.89 -30.18 -5.71
CA THR A 256 -31.00 -31.34 -4.78
C THR A 256 -31.28 -30.98 -3.31
N ALA A 257 -30.97 -29.76 -2.90
CA ALA A 257 -30.92 -29.27 -1.50
C ALA A 257 -29.77 -29.83 -0.67
N ASP A 258 -28.78 -30.49 -1.27
CA ASP A 258 -27.57 -30.93 -0.56
C ASP A 258 -26.71 -29.75 -0.14
N LEU A 259 -26.04 -29.85 1.01
CA LEU A 259 -25.12 -28.81 1.50
C LEU A 259 -23.80 -28.83 0.71
N ILE A 260 -23.48 -27.71 0.06
CA ILE A 260 -22.27 -27.53 -0.75
C ILE A 260 -21.11 -27.02 0.11
N GLU A 261 -21.34 -25.90 0.80
CA GLU A 261 -20.37 -25.27 1.71
C GLU A 261 -21.10 -24.43 2.78
N VAL A 262 -20.38 -24.11 3.85
CA VAL A 262 -20.78 -23.11 4.86
C VAL A 262 -19.65 -22.10 4.95
N ARG A 263 -19.98 -20.82 4.78
CA ARG A 263 -19.04 -19.71 5.04
C ARG A 263 -19.41 -19.05 6.35
N PRO A 264 -18.55 -19.13 7.38
CA PRO A 264 -18.77 -18.43 8.63
C PRO A 264 -18.84 -16.91 8.40
N THR A 265 -19.81 -16.25 9.03
CA THR A 265 -20.03 -14.79 8.95
C THR A 265 -19.64 -14.05 10.22
N THR A 266 -18.97 -14.74 11.14
CA THR A 266 -18.66 -14.30 12.49
C THR A 266 -17.19 -14.59 12.79
N ALA A 267 -16.56 -13.69 13.55
CA ALA A 267 -15.30 -13.94 14.25
C ALA A 267 -15.50 -14.87 15.47
N GLU A 268 -16.27 -15.95 15.31
CA GLU A 268 -16.37 -16.99 16.33
C GLU A 268 -15.06 -17.78 16.39
N LEU A 269 -14.15 -17.36 17.27
CA LEU A 269 -13.06 -18.19 17.77
C LEU A 269 -13.67 -19.52 18.24
N ALA A 270 -13.39 -20.58 17.49
CA ALA A 270 -13.99 -21.89 17.69
C ALA A 270 -13.63 -22.45 19.07
N ALA A 271 -14.53 -22.27 20.04
CA ALA A 271 -14.30 -22.65 21.43
C ALA A 271 -13.87 -24.13 21.53
N PRO A 272 -12.77 -24.44 22.23
CA PRO A 272 -12.22 -25.79 22.25
C PRO A 272 -13.21 -26.80 22.85
N ALA A 273 -13.33 -27.95 22.19
CA ALA A 273 -14.39 -28.94 22.41
C ALA A 273 -14.33 -29.67 23.77
N VAL A 274 -14.72 -28.97 24.85
CA VAL A 274 -14.97 -29.51 26.19
C VAL A 274 -16.32 -28.97 26.67
N TYR A 275 -17.02 -29.72 27.55
CA TYR A 275 -18.36 -29.41 28.09
C TYR A 275 -19.57 -29.54 27.13
N SER A 276 -19.97 -30.78 26.85
CA SER A 276 -21.33 -31.04 26.30
C SER A 276 -22.04 -32.26 26.93
N LYS A 277 -21.84 -32.52 28.23
CA LYS A 277 -22.35 -33.74 28.91
C LYS A 277 -23.54 -33.54 29.85
N LEU A 278 -24.09 -32.33 29.99
CA LEU A 278 -25.01 -31.99 31.10
C LEU A 278 -26.41 -31.46 30.75
N LEU A 279 -26.70 -31.02 29.51
CA LEU A 279 -27.91 -30.24 29.21
C LEU A 279 -28.83 -30.81 28.09
N SER A 280 -29.09 -32.12 28.08
CA SER A 280 -29.94 -32.78 27.07
C SER A 280 -31.44 -32.90 27.43
N LYS A 281 -32.02 -31.94 28.17
CA LYS A 281 -33.40 -32.07 28.72
C LYS A 281 -34.26 -30.80 28.71
N ALA A 282 -34.58 -30.26 27.53
CA ALA A 282 -35.73 -29.36 27.33
C ALA A 282 -36.33 -29.55 25.91
N SER A 283 -37.60 -29.19 25.68
CA SER A 283 -38.34 -29.57 24.46
C SER A 283 -38.64 -28.39 23.49
N PRO A 284 -38.61 -28.57 22.15
CA PRO A 284 -38.52 -27.44 21.20
C PRO A 284 -39.81 -26.66 20.94
N ARG A 285 -40.94 -27.01 21.56
CA ARG A 285 -42.27 -26.47 21.17
C ARG A 285 -42.63 -25.14 21.80
N VAL A 286 -41.90 -24.67 22.81
CA VAL A 286 -42.19 -23.41 23.51
C VAL A 286 -41.47 -22.22 22.85
N SER A 287 -40.19 -22.36 22.48
CA SER A 287 -39.40 -21.28 21.86
C SER A 287 -40.02 -20.71 20.59
N ARG A 288 -40.63 -21.56 19.76
CA ARG A 288 -41.21 -21.19 18.44
C ARG A 288 -42.36 -20.17 18.51
N LYS A 289 -42.84 -19.79 19.70
CA LYS A 289 -43.94 -18.82 19.86
C LYS A 289 -43.53 -17.45 20.42
N LEU A 290 -42.27 -17.29 20.88
CA LEU A 290 -41.73 -15.99 21.32
C LEU A 290 -40.83 -15.34 20.26
N SER A 291 -40.08 -16.11 19.48
CA SER A 291 -39.10 -15.57 18.51
C SER A 291 -39.71 -14.85 17.30
N GLN A 292 -41.01 -15.03 17.00
CA GLN A 292 -41.69 -14.31 15.90
C GLN A 292 -42.00 -12.82 16.20
N MET A 293 -41.58 -12.27 17.33
CA MET A 293 -41.90 -10.89 17.74
C MET A 293 -40.74 -9.88 17.67
N VAL A 294 -39.49 -10.33 17.45
CA VAL A 294 -38.29 -9.50 17.70
C VAL A 294 -37.76 -8.73 16.47
N LEU A 295 -38.17 -9.11 15.25
CA LEU A 295 -37.77 -8.44 13.99
C LEU A 295 -38.93 -7.69 13.31
N ALA A 296 -39.85 -7.14 14.11
CA ALA A 296 -40.64 -5.99 13.67
C ALA A 296 -39.77 -4.73 13.81
N SER A 297 -39.94 -3.76 12.91
CA SER A 297 -39.32 -2.43 12.97
C SER A 297 -39.24 -1.91 14.42
N LEU A 298 -38.05 -1.50 14.87
CA LEU A 298 -37.85 -0.81 16.16
C LEU A 298 -38.73 0.44 16.17
N ALA A 299 -39.94 0.32 16.71
CA ALA A 299 -40.88 1.43 16.77
C ALA A 299 -40.21 2.54 17.59
N ALA A 300 -40.06 3.73 17.00
CA ALA A 300 -39.22 4.80 17.52
C ALA A 300 -39.43 4.97 19.05
N PRO A 301 -38.39 4.71 19.87
CA PRO A 301 -38.56 4.55 21.29
C PRO A 301 -39.04 5.86 21.93
N LYS A 302 -40.13 5.77 22.70
CA LYS A 302 -40.77 6.93 23.32
C LYS A 302 -40.17 7.20 24.69
N GLY A 303 -39.43 8.29 24.80
CA GLY A 303 -38.86 8.77 26.07
C GLY A 303 -38.24 10.15 25.92
N GLN A 304 -37.56 10.61 26.97
CA GLN A 304 -36.74 11.81 26.94
C GLN A 304 -35.26 11.40 27.07
N PRO A 305 -34.35 11.93 26.23
CA PRO A 305 -32.91 11.72 26.41
C PRO A 305 -32.47 12.11 27.82
N VAL A 306 -31.55 11.34 28.39
CA VAL A 306 -31.03 11.54 29.74
C VAL A 306 -29.60 11.04 29.83
N GLU A 307 -28.72 11.85 30.42
CA GLU A 307 -27.36 11.41 30.75
C GLU A 307 -27.40 10.26 31.77
N VAL A 308 -26.63 9.21 31.49
CA VAL A 308 -26.38 8.08 32.39
C VAL A 308 -24.91 8.03 32.77
N SER A 309 -24.62 7.54 33.97
CA SER A 309 -23.26 7.38 34.50
C SER A 309 -23.01 5.96 34.96
N GLY A 310 -21.77 5.49 34.92
CA GLY A 310 -21.39 4.22 35.52
C GLY A 310 -19.88 4.05 35.59
N ASN A 311 -19.44 2.85 35.97
CA ASN A 311 -18.03 2.49 36.05
C ASN A 311 -17.71 1.42 35.02
N ALA A 312 -17.13 1.83 33.88
CA ALA A 312 -16.51 0.94 32.93
C ALA A 312 -15.13 0.52 33.50
N PRO A 313 -14.79 -0.78 33.61
CA PRO A 313 -13.57 -1.20 34.30
C PRO A 313 -12.27 -0.61 33.72
N TYR A 314 -12.10 -0.59 32.40
CA TYR A 314 -10.87 -0.13 31.74
C TYR A 314 -10.80 1.39 31.54
N ILE A 315 -11.88 2.00 31.00
CA ILE A 315 -11.95 3.46 30.77
C ILE A 315 -12.44 4.26 32.00
N GLY A 316 -12.67 3.60 33.14
CA GLY A 316 -13.04 4.21 34.42
C GLY A 316 -14.48 4.73 34.50
N LYS A 317 -14.67 5.84 35.24
CA LYS A 317 -16.00 6.46 35.40
C LYS A 317 -16.39 7.22 34.15
N VAL A 318 -17.52 6.84 33.56
CA VAL A 318 -18.00 7.38 32.29
C VAL A 318 -19.41 7.95 32.41
N THR A 319 -19.70 8.93 31.54
CA THR A 319 -21.07 9.34 31.18
C THR A 319 -21.38 8.97 29.73
N ALA A 320 -22.62 8.56 29.49
CA ALA A 320 -23.16 8.18 28.18
C ALA A 320 -24.61 8.67 28.06
N GLU A 321 -25.19 8.56 26.85
CA GLU A 321 -26.59 8.89 26.60
C GLU A 321 -27.50 7.68 26.83
N GLY A 322 -28.66 7.93 27.43
CA GLY A 322 -29.74 6.98 27.58
C GLY A 322 -31.11 7.64 27.35
N LEU A 323 -32.18 6.86 27.49
CA LEU A 323 -33.55 7.31 27.24
C LEU A 323 -34.45 7.00 28.44
N ARG A 324 -34.99 8.04 29.08
CA ARG A 324 -35.97 7.90 30.15
C ARG A 324 -37.33 7.51 29.58
N THR A 325 -37.74 6.27 29.83
CA THR A 325 -39.01 5.68 29.44
C THR A 325 -39.95 5.49 30.64
N PRO A 326 -41.24 5.18 30.45
CA PRO A 326 -42.14 4.77 31.54
C PRO A 326 -41.69 3.50 32.30
N GLN A 327 -40.79 2.70 31.72
CA GLN A 327 -40.26 1.46 32.28
C GLN A 327 -38.93 1.64 33.04
N GLY A 328 -38.37 2.86 33.06
CA GLY A 328 -37.04 3.15 33.60
C GLY A 328 -36.15 3.87 32.59
N VAL A 329 -34.87 3.99 32.90
CA VAL A 329 -33.83 4.52 32.01
C VAL A 329 -33.33 3.38 31.13
N ALA A 330 -33.62 3.44 29.82
CA ALA A 330 -33.13 2.50 28.83
C ALA A 330 -31.78 2.96 28.28
N LEU A 331 -30.86 2.04 28.00
CA LEU A 331 -29.60 2.35 27.30
C LEU A 331 -29.87 2.45 25.80
N ILE A 332 -30.37 3.63 25.42
CA ILE A 332 -30.67 4.02 24.04
C ILE A 332 -30.16 5.44 23.84
N ASP A 333 -29.17 5.61 22.96
CA ASP A 333 -28.75 6.92 22.47
C ASP A 333 -29.57 7.27 21.21
N THR A 334 -30.21 8.43 21.26
CA THR A 334 -31.01 9.00 20.15
C THR A 334 -30.45 10.34 19.65
N THR A 335 -29.23 10.67 20.07
CA THR A 335 -28.53 11.93 19.77
C THR A 335 -27.50 11.79 18.64
N THR A 336 -27.31 10.60 18.11
CA THR A 336 -26.49 10.35 16.91
C THR A 336 -27.07 11.10 15.70
N PRO A 337 -26.22 11.71 14.83
CA PRO A 337 -26.69 12.38 13.61
C PRO A 337 -27.52 11.50 12.66
N SER A 338 -27.36 10.17 12.72
CA SER A 338 -28.12 9.19 11.94
C SER A 338 -29.51 8.88 12.49
N TYR A 339 -29.86 9.29 13.72
CA TYR A 339 -31.10 8.86 14.37
C TYR A 339 -32.36 9.40 13.68
N GLN A 340 -33.24 8.50 13.29
CA GLN A 340 -34.51 8.79 12.63
C GLN A 340 -35.69 8.51 13.57
N ALA A 341 -36.23 9.56 14.20
CA ALA A 341 -37.37 9.46 15.12
C ALA A 341 -38.69 8.94 14.48
N SER A 342 -38.77 8.79 13.16
CA SER A 342 -39.89 8.15 12.46
C SER A 342 -39.79 6.62 12.40
N SER A 343 -38.56 6.08 12.38
CA SER A 343 -38.27 4.66 12.10
C SER A 343 -37.51 3.96 13.23
N GLY A 344 -37.01 4.70 14.22
CA GLY A 344 -36.16 4.19 15.29
C GLY A 344 -34.78 3.71 14.82
N ARG A 345 -34.38 4.00 13.58
CA ARG A 345 -33.06 3.61 13.05
C ARG A 345 -31.99 4.64 13.37
N GLY A 346 -30.74 4.20 13.38
CA GLY A 346 -29.55 5.06 13.48
C GLY A 346 -29.15 5.46 14.90
N GLY A 347 -29.86 4.99 15.94
CA GLY A 347 -29.46 5.17 17.34
C GLY A 347 -28.47 4.11 17.83
N ILE A 348 -27.99 4.25 19.06
CA ILE A 348 -27.15 3.24 19.75
C ILE A 348 -28.01 2.54 20.81
N TYR A 349 -28.02 1.21 20.82
CA TYR A 349 -28.91 0.41 21.64
C TYR A 349 -28.12 -0.69 22.35
N THR A 350 -28.11 -0.65 23.69
CA THR A 350 -27.51 -1.72 24.50
C THR A 350 -28.58 -2.66 25.06
N PHE A 351 -28.42 -3.94 24.78
CA PHE A 351 -29.24 -5.05 25.24
C PHE A 351 -28.43 -5.96 26.17
N THR A 352 -29.11 -6.86 26.88
CA THR A 352 -28.48 -7.91 27.68
C THR A 352 -29.13 -9.26 27.42
N ALA A 353 -28.28 -10.29 27.37
CA ALA A 353 -28.65 -11.69 27.17
C ALA A 353 -28.53 -12.52 28.46
N ASP A 354 -28.58 -11.89 29.65
CA ASP A 354 -28.51 -12.55 30.97
C ASP A 354 -29.21 -13.92 31.03
N GLY A 355 -28.43 -14.98 31.24
CA GLY A 355 -28.94 -16.35 31.39
C GLY A 355 -29.39 -17.03 30.10
N SER A 356 -29.07 -16.47 28.93
CA SER A 356 -29.13 -17.19 27.65
C SER A 356 -27.73 -17.42 27.08
N SER A 357 -27.53 -18.63 26.57
CA SER A 357 -26.35 -19.08 25.82
C SER A 357 -26.69 -19.45 24.37
N SER A 358 -27.82 -18.94 23.85
CA SER A 358 -28.29 -19.25 22.50
C SER A 358 -28.41 -18.02 21.62
N ASN A 359 -27.75 -18.04 20.45
CA ASN A 359 -27.83 -16.95 19.47
C ASN A 359 -29.29 -16.73 18.98
N SER A 360 -30.22 -17.66 19.25
CA SER A 360 -31.65 -17.51 18.96
C SER A 360 -32.36 -16.44 19.78
N ASP A 361 -31.78 -16.10 20.92
CA ASP A 361 -32.40 -15.21 21.91
C ASP A 361 -31.86 -13.78 21.76
N LEU A 362 -30.86 -13.57 20.89
CA LEU A 362 -30.28 -12.27 20.55
C LEU A 362 -31.30 -11.37 19.79
N PRO A 363 -31.26 -10.03 19.98
CA PRO A 363 -30.36 -9.28 20.85
C PRO A 363 -30.69 -9.38 22.36
N GLY A 364 -31.63 -10.22 22.78
CA GLY A 364 -32.03 -10.33 24.17
C GLY A 364 -33.02 -9.24 24.58
N ARG A 365 -32.95 -8.80 25.83
CA ARG A 365 -33.80 -7.74 26.37
C ARG A 365 -33.08 -6.40 26.30
N GLN A 366 -33.76 -5.35 25.86
CA GLN A 366 -33.25 -3.97 25.98
C GLN A 366 -32.81 -3.71 27.41
N TYR A 367 -31.60 -3.19 27.62
CA TYR A 367 -31.15 -2.86 28.97
C TYR A 367 -31.95 -1.66 29.48
N VAL A 368 -32.56 -1.81 30.65
CA VAL A 368 -33.36 -0.80 31.35
C VAL A 368 -33.09 -0.90 32.85
N GLU A 369 -32.89 0.24 33.51
CA GLU A 369 -32.65 0.35 34.95
C GLU A 369 -33.41 1.53 35.56
N ASP A 370 -33.82 1.46 36.83
CA ASP A 370 -34.60 2.51 37.51
C ASP A 370 -33.79 3.81 37.75
N SER A 371 -32.48 3.75 37.59
CA SER A 371 -31.48 4.77 37.94
C SER A 371 -30.76 5.29 36.70
N THR A 372 -30.29 6.55 36.74
CA THR A 372 -29.31 7.05 35.76
C THR A 372 -27.89 6.61 36.09
N ASN A 373 -27.61 6.15 37.31
CA ASN A 373 -26.37 5.45 37.63
C ASN A 373 -26.52 3.97 37.33
N ILE A 374 -25.97 3.54 36.20
CA ILE A 374 -25.98 2.18 35.68
C ILE A 374 -25.04 1.31 36.50
N ARG A 375 -25.52 0.15 36.96
CA ARG A 375 -24.75 -0.76 37.83
C ARG A 375 -23.99 -1.85 37.09
N ASP A 376 -24.45 -2.22 35.90
CA ASP A 376 -23.83 -3.24 35.07
C ASP A 376 -22.61 -2.63 34.32
N PRO A 377 -21.39 -3.14 34.57
CA PRO A 377 -20.16 -2.59 33.98
C PRO A 377 -20.09 -2.87 32.47
N ASP A 378 -20.54 -4.04 32.00
CA ASP A 378 -20.54 -4.38 30.58
C ASP A 378 -21.53 -3.49 29.82
N ALA A 379 -22.74 -3.31 30.38
CA ALA A 379 -23.77 -2.50 29.73
C ALA A 379 -23.39 -1.01 29.61
N ILE A 380 -22.77 -0.41 30.64
CA ILE A 380 -22.31 0.99 30.54
C ILE A 380 -21.08 1.12 29.64
N SER A 381 -20.15 0.15 29.67
CA SER A 381 -19.02 0.10 28.73
C SER A 381 -19.53 0.04 27.30
N ALA A 382 -20.41 -0.90 26.96
CA ALA A 382 -20.95 -1.08 25.61
C ALA A 382 -21.66 0.19 25.12
N GLN A 383 -22.51 0.80 25.95
CA GLN A 383 -23.21 2.04 25.58
C GLN A 383 -22.23 3.20 25.32
N LYS A 384 -21.18 3.34 26.15
CA LYS A 384 -20.19 4.42 25.99
C LYS A 384 -19.27 4.18 24.79
N ILE A 385 -18.72 2.98 24.68
CA ILE A 385 -17.69 2.63 23.70
C ILE A 385 -18.30 2.58 22.29
N SER A 386 -19.50 2.02 22.12
CA SER A 386 -20.22 2.08 20.85
C SER A 386 -20.42 3.53 20.35
N ARG A 387 -20.55 4.50 21.27
CA ARG A 387 -20.61 5.92 20.90
C ARG A 387 -19.25 6.49 20.47
N VAL A 388 -18.17 6.14 21.18
CA VAL A 388 -16.80 6.54 20.79
C VAL A 388 -16.44 6.02 19.40
N VAL A 389 -16.72 4.74 19.13
CA VAL A 389 -16.47 4.11 17.83
C VAL A 389 -17.34 4.71 16.73
N TYR A 390 -18.63 4.96 17.00
CA TYR A 390 -19.52 5.66 16.08
C TYR A 390 -18.99 7.08 15.74
N ASP A 391 -18.58 7.86 16.74
CA ASP A 391 -18.10 9.22 16.54
C ASP A 391 -16.74 9.25 15.80
N TYR A 392 -15.87 8.26 15.98
CA TYR A 392 -14.65 8.10 15.16
C TYR A 392 -14.99 7.90 13.68
N TYR A 393 -15.86 6.93 13.37
CA TYR A 393 -16.26 6.64 11.99
C TYR A 393 -16.98 7.83 11.35
N ALA A 394 -17.84 8.53 12.10
CA ALA A 394 -18.47 9.78 11.65
C ALA A 394 -17.43 10.89 11.41
N GLY A 395 -16.38 10.98 12.23
CA GLY A 395 -15.28 11.94 12.10
C GLY A 395 -14.45 11.78 10.82
N ILE A 396 -14.32 10.54 10.31
CA ILE A 396 -13.71 10.25 9.00
C ILE A 396 -14.72 10.22 7.84
N GLY A 397 -15.98 10.65 8.07
CA GLY A 397 -17.02 10.80 7.05
C GLY A 397 -17.93 9.58 6.85
N ARG A 398 -17.78 8.49 7.62
CA ARG A 398 -18.61 7.29 7.51
C ARG A 398 -19.85 7.36 8.41
N ASN A 399 -21.04 7.22 7.81
CA ASN A 399 -22.30 7.21 8.55
C ASN A 399 -22.64 5.82 9.12
N SER A 400 -22.18 5.53 10.34
CA SER A 400 -22.32 4.22 11.02
C SER A 400 -21.57 3.07 10.32
N TRP A 401 -21.67 1.86 10.85
CA TRP A 401 -20.93 0.68 10.36
C TRP A 401 -21.26 0.35 8.88
N ASP A 402 -22.51 0.54 8.45
CA ASP A 402 -22.97 0.27 7.07
C ASP A 402 -22.73 1.43 6.09
N GLY A 403 -22.29 2.60 6.56
CA GLY A 403 -22.20 3.82 5.76
C GLY A 403 -23.55 4.44 5.36
N LYS A 404 -24.68 3.81 5.72
CA LYS A 404 -26.05 4.22 5.37
C LYS A 404 -26.89 4.57 6.63
N GLY A 405 -26.27 4.66 7.80
CA GLY A 405 -26.89 5.08 9.06
C GLY A 405 -27.61 3.96 9.81
N ALA A 406 -27.11 2.72 9.75
CA ALA A 406 -27.59 1.64 10.61
C ALA A 406 -27.50 1.98 12.11
N SER A 407 -28.38 1.38 12.89
CA SER A 407 -28.27 1.43 14.36
C SER A 407 -27.05 0.64 14.83
N MET A 408 -26.41 1.12 15.89
CA MET A 408 -25.37 0.39 16.62
C MET A 408 -26.07 -0.47 17.68
N LEU A 409 -26.12 -1.78 17.48
CA LEU A 409 -26.77 -2.71 18.42
C LEU A 409 -25.69 -3.51 19.17
N SER A 410 -25.67 -3.43 20.49
CA SER A 410 -24.71 -4.14 21.34
C SER A 410 -25.45 -5.04 22.33
N THR A 411 -25.12 -6.32 22.39
CA THR A 411 -25.68 -7.27 23.38
C THR A 411 -24.61 -7.73 24.34
N VAL A 412 -24.77 -7.43 25.63
CA VAL A 412 -23.84 -7.86 26.69
C VAL A 412 -24.35 -9.06 27.48
N ASN A 413 -23.50 -9.62 28.34
CA ASN A 413 -23.80 -10.72 29.25
C ASN A 413 -24.27 -12.00 28.53
N PHE A 414 -23.73 -12.26 27.33
CA PHE A 414 -24.06 -13.45 26.57
C PHE A 414 -23.40 -14.71 27.16
N SER A 415 -24.16 -15.81 27.25
CA SER A 415 -23.77 -17.10 27.83
C SER A 415 -23.45 -17.08 29.34
N ASP A 416 -23.51 -18.24 30.01
CA ASP A 416 -23.31 -18.38 31.47
C ASP A 416 -21.82 -18.30 31.89
N GLY A 417 -21.04 -17.39 31.30
CA GLY A 417 -19.59 -17.26 31.53
C GLY A 417 -18.75 -18.40 30.93
N GLN A 418 -19.32 -19.18 30.00
CA GLN A 418 -18.62 -20.24 29.24
C GLN A 418 -18.16 -19.75 27.85
N PHE A 419 -18.63 -18.59 27.40
CA PHE A 419 -18.27 -17.98 26.12
C PHE A 419 -17.29 -16.84 26.36
N CYS A 420 -16.01 -17.10 26.14
CA CYS A 420 -14.94 -16.10 26.27
C CYS A 420 -14.57 -15.59 24.86
N ASN A 421 -15.47 -14.81 24.26
CA ASN A 421 -15.24 -14.15 22.98
C ASN A 421 -16.21 -12.97 22.80
N ALA A 422 -15.84 -12.00 21.95
CA ALA A 422 -16.76 -11.04 21.35
C ALA A 422 -16.98 -11.41 19.87
N PHE A 423 -18.03 -10.88 19.24
CA PHE A 423 -18.18 -10.92 17.78
C PHE A 423 -19.17 -9.88 17.27
N PHE A 424 -18.91 -9.30 16.10
CA PHE A 424 -19.91 -8.70 15.24
C PHE A 424 -20.52 -9.76 14.34
N SER A 425 -21.84 -9.89 14.40
CA SER A 425 -22.59 -10.71 13.46
C SER A 425 -23.17 -9.82 12.37
N SER A 426 -22.57 -9.85 11.18
CA SER A 426 -23.16 -9.26 9.97
C SER A 426 -24.55 -9.82 9.67
N GLY A 427 -24.76 -11.09 10.00
CA GLY A 427 -26.07 -11.73 9.95
C GLY A 427 -27.08 -11.10 10.91
N LEU A 428 -26.73 -10.84 12.17
CA LEU A 428 -27.66 -10.27 13.17
C LEU A 428 -27.64 -8.72 13.24
N GLU A 429 -26.73 -8.05 12.52
CA GLU A 429 -26.51 -6.60 12.52
C GLU A 429 -26.19 -6.03 13.92
N GLN A 430 -25.40 -6.77 14.71
CA GLN A 430 -25.08 -6.41 16.10
C GLN A 430 -23.71 -6.92 16.57
N MET A 431 -23.15 -6.24 17.56
CA MET A 431 -22.05 -6.70 18.40
C MET A 431 -22.61 -7.58 19.53
N VAL A 432 -21.92 -8.66 19.88
CA VAL A 432 -22.26 -9.56 20.99
C VAL A 432 -21.04 -9.78 21.85
N TYR A 433 -21.18 -9.58 23.15
CA TYR A 433 -20.11 -9.74 24.13
C TYR A 433 -20.47 -10.85 25.11
N GLY A 434 -19.58 -11.82 25.26
CA GLY A 434 -19.68 -12.82 26.33
C GLY A 434 -19.71 -12.17 27.71
N ASN A 435 -20.31 -12.87 28.69
CA ASN A 435 -20.02 -12.59 30.10
C ASN A 435 -18.50 -12.63 30.35
N PRO A 436 -17.97 -11.84 31.30
CA PRO A 436 -16.55 -11.85 31.65
C PRO A 436 -16.03 -13.28 31.85
N CYS A 437 -14.91 -13.57 31.21
CA CYS A 437 -14.34 -14.90 31.11
C CYS A 437 -14.01 -15.46 32.49
N LYS A 438 -14.27 -16.77 32.71
CA LYS A 438 -14.01 -17.43 34.00
C LYS A 438 -13.24 -18.72 33.76
N GLY A 439 -12.00 -18.78 34.22
CA GLY A 439 -11.20 -20.01 34.09
C GLY A 439 -9.69 -19.76 34.25
N PRO A 440 -8.83 -20.58 33.62
CA PRO A 440 -7.38 -20.41 33.62
C PRO A 440 -6.92 -19.28 32.68
N HIS A 441 -7.71 -18.20 32.63
CA HIS A 441 -7.59 -17.02 31.75
C HIS A 441 -7.71 -15.69 32.53
N GLY A 442 -7.84 -15.74 33.86
CA GLY A 442 -8.23 -14.59 34.69
C GLY A 442 -9.74 -14.31 34.66
N GLU A 443 -10.15 -13.18 35.27
CA GLU A 443 -11.47 -12.56 35.06
C GLU A 443 -11.32 -11.47 33.97
N MET A 444 -11.34 -11.88 32.71
CA MET A 444 -11.18 -10.98 31.54
C MET A 444 -12.55 -10.44 31.09
N GLN A 445 -12.70 -9.12 31.01
CA GLN A 445 -13.88 -8.48 30.44
C GLN A 445 -13.64 -8.16 28.95
N LEU A 446 -14.64 -8.40 28.11
CA LEU A 446 -14.52 -8.37 26.65
C LEU A 446 -15.01 -7.05 26.01
N VAL A 447 -15.58 -6.15 26.81
CA VAL A 447 -16.10 -4.85 26.37
C VAL A 447 -15.01 -3.78 26.54
N THR A 448 -13.89 -3.97 25.84
CA THR A 448 -12.79 -2.99 25.73
C THR A 448 -13.00 -2.09 24.51
N LEU A 449 -12.24 -0.99 24.43
CA LEU A 449 -12.36 -0.02 23.34
C LEU A 449 -11.86 -0.55 22.01
N ASP A 450 -10.70 -1.20 22.02
CA ASP A 450 -10.03 -1.80 20.88
C ASP A 450 -10.81 -3.00 20.31
N VAL A 451 -11.30 -3.90 21.18
CA VAL A 451 -12.17 -5.02 20.78
C VAL A 451 -13.48 -4.50 20.20
N THR A 452 -14.13 -3.51 20.82
CA THR A 452 -15.37 -2.94 20.23
C THR A 452 -15.09 -2.24 18.89
N GLY A 453 -13.95 -1.57 18.75
CA GLY A 453 -13.51 -0.99 17.48
C GLY A 453 -13.26 -2.06 16.41
N HIS A 454 -12.63 -3.18 16.78
CA HIS A 454 -12.42 -4.37 15.95
C HIS A 454 -13.76 -4.96 15.49
N GLU A 455 -14.70 -5.22 16.40
CA GLU A 455 -16.01 -5.77 16.05
C GLU A 455 -16.80 -4.87 15.08
N VAL A 456 -16.88 -3.57 15.35
CA VAL A 456 -17.56 -2.64 14.45
C VAL A 456 -16.87 -2.58 13.08
N THR A 457 -15.56 -2.80 13.02
CA THR A 457 -14.80 -2.82 11.77
C THR A 457 -15.10 -4.05 10.93
N HIS A 458 -15.45 -5.21 11.50
CA HIS A 458 -16.07 -6.29 10.72
C HIS A 458 -17.40 -5.87 10.08
N GLY A 459 -18.18 -5.01 10.75
CA GLY A 459 -19.35 -4.36 10.16
C GLY A 459 -19.00 -3.47 8.97
N VAL A 460 -17.93 -2.67 9.07
CA VAL A 460 -17.40 -1.86 7.97
C VAL A 460 -16.92 -2.73 6.80
N THR A 461 -16.16 -3.78 7.08
CA THR A 461 -15.66 -4.73 6.07
C THR A 461 -16.81 -5.46 5.36
N SER A 462 -17.77 -6.02 6.11
CA SER A 462 -18.90 -6.76 5.54
C SER A 462 -19.87 -5.91 4.71
N SER A 463 -19.94 -4.59 4.97
CA SER A 463 -20.73 -3.63 4.20
C SER A 463 -19.96 -2.95 3.05
N THR A 464 -18.68 -3.28 2.83
CA THR A 464 -17.85 -2.68 1.77
C THR A 464 -17.08 -3.71 0.94
N ALA A 465 -15.87 -4.11 1.35
CA ALA A 465 -15.07 -5.10 0.64
C ALA A 465 -15.68 -6.51 0.65
N GLY A 466 -16.45 -6.84 1.69
CA GLY A 466 -17.03 -8.18 1.85
C GLY A 466 -15.98 -9.29 1.97
N LEU A 467 -14.79 -8.99 2.50
CA LEU A 467 -13.65 -9.92 2.59
C LEU A 467 -14.07 -11.27 3.18
N ASN A 468 -13.98 -12.33 2.37
CA ASN A 468 -14.34 -13.69 2.75
C ASN A 468 -13.53 -14.12 3.97
N TYR A 469 -14.21 -14.59 5.01
CA TYR A 469 -13.62 -14.91 6.31
C TYR A 469 -12.87 -16.26 6.32
N THR A 470 -11.90 -16.40 5.42
CA THR A 470 -11.04 -17.58 5.25
C THR A 470 -9.73 -17.19 4.55
N GLY A 471 -8.63 -17.90 4.86
CA GLY A 471 -7.32 -17.69 4.23
C GLY A 471 -6.83 -16.24 4.26
N GLN A 472 -6.23 -15.76 3.17
CA GLN A 472 -5.69 -14.40 3.08
C GLN A 472 -6.76 -13.31 3.21
N SER A 473 -7.92 -13.45 2.56
CA SER A 473 -9.00 -12.45 2.68
C SER A 473 -9.55 -12.38 4.10
N GLY A 474 -9.60 -13.52 4.81
CA GLY A 474 -10.00 -13.56 6.22
C GLY A 474 -8.95 -12.94 7.13
N ALA A 475 -7.67 -13.21 6.87
CA ALA A 475 -6.55 -12.58 7.58
C ALA A 475 -6.48 -11.06 7.36
N LEU A 476 -6.87 -10.58 6.17
CA LEU A 476 -7.09 -9.14 5.94
C LEU A 476 -8.28 -8.62 6.75
N ASN A 477 -9.41 -9.33 6.77
CA ASN A 477 -10.61 -8.93 7.52
C ASN A 477 -10.29 -8.75 9.01
N GLU A 478 -9.58 -9.72 9.60
CA GLU A 478 -8.99 -9.62 10.94
C GLU A 478 -8.04 -8.43 11.09
N SER A 479 -7.06 -8.28 10.19
CA SER A 479 -6.03 -7.26 10.30
C SER A 479 -6.56 -5.83 10.19
N PHE A 480 -7.53 -5.57 9.30
CA PHE A 480 -8.20 -4.27 9.24
C PHE A 480 -8.96 -3.98 10.53
N SER A 481 -9.61 -4.99 11.13
CA SER A 481 -10.31 -4.85 12.40
C SER A 481 -9.34 -4.59 13.57
N ASP A 482 -8.22 -5.29 13.65
CA ASP A 482 -7.14 -5.04 14.61
C ASP A 482 -6.58 -3.61 14.49
N TYR A 483 -6.29 -3.18 13.25
CA TYR A 483 -5.74 -1.87 12.94
C TYR A 483 -6.68 -0.74 13.38
N PHE A 484 -7.97 -0.79 12.99
CA PHE A 484 -8.91 0.27 13.35
C PHE A 484 -9.34 0.21 14.83
N GLY A 485 -9.42 -0.98 15.44
CA GLY A 485 -9.59 -1.10 16.89
C GLY A 485 -8.52 -0.32 17.65
N ASN A 486 -7.25 -0.52 17.27
CA ASN A 486 -6.12 0.19 17.87
C ASN A 486 -6.07 1.68 17.53
N VAL A 487 -6.29 2.10 16.28
CA VAL A 487 -6.33 3.53 15.91
C VAL A 487 -7.40 4.29 16.71
N ILE A 488 -8.53 3.64 17.00
CA ILE A 488 -9.58 4.21 17.87
C ILE A 488 -9.10 4.28 19.33
N GLY A 489 -8.49 3.21 19.83
CA GLY A 489 -7.85 3.14 21.15
C GLY A 489 -6.86 4.28 21.39
N ASP A 490 -5.85 4.37 20.52
CA ASP A 490 -4.80 5.41 20.52
C ASP A 490 -5.37 6.83 20.64
N ARG A 491 -6.36 7.15 19.79
CA ARG A 491 -6.96 8.48 19.71
C ARG A 491 -7.79 8.83 20.95
N PHE A 492 -8.42 7.84 21.57
CA PHE A 492 -9.19 8.03 22.80
C PHE A 492 -8.29 8.16 24.03
N TYR A 493 -7.34 7.24 24.19
CA TYR A 493 -6.42 7.19 25.32
C TYR A 493 -5.31 8.26 25.23
N GLN A 494 -5.05 8.82 24.05
CA GLN A 494 -3.93 9.73 23.78
C GLN A 494 -2.59 9.07 24.10
N HIS A 495 -2.47 7.82 23.63
CA HIS A 495 -1.34 6.93 23.79
C HIS A 495 -1.11 6.21 22.45
N ASP A 496 0.07 5.65 22.23
CA ASP A 496 0.31 4.75 21.08
C ASP A 496 0.47 3.34 21.64
N SER A 497 -0.45 2.44 21.32
CA SER A 497 -0.36 1.01 21.65
C SER A 497 0.17 0.20 20.45
N ASP A 498 0.76 -0.96 20.69
CA ASP A 498 1.04 -1.95 19.63
C ASP A 498 0.45 -3.33 19.95
N THR A 499 -0.56 -3.36 20.83
CA THR A 499 -1.24 -4.55 21.33
C THR A 499 -2.73 -4.53 21.04
N LEU A 500 -3.36 -5.70 21.02
CA LEU A 500 -4.82 -5.83 21.03
C LEU A 500 -5.20 -6.73 22.21
N GLY A 501 -6.21 -6.33 22.97
CA GLY A 501 -6.74 -7.05 24.11
C GLY A 501 -5.87 -6.97 25.37
N GLU A 502 -4.94 -6.02 25.47
CA GLU A 502 -4.08 -5.82 26.65
C GLU A 502 -4.88 -5.51 27.92
N ASP A 503 -5.92 -4.66 27.81
CA ASP A 503 -6.88 -4.37 28.89
C ASP A 503 -7.41 -5.68 29.52
N GLY A 504 -7.71 -6.69 28.69
CA GLY A 504 -8.17 -8.00 29.12
C GLY A 504 -7.11 -8.89 29.79
N CYS A 505 -5.83 -8.57 29.60
CA CYS A 505 -4.67 -9.34 30.04
C CYS A 505 -3.93 -8.76 31.26
N ASP A 506 -4.25 -7.53 31.71
CA ASP A 506 -3.58 -6.85 32.83
C ASP A 506 -3.55 -7.66 34.15
N ASP A 507 -4.67 -8.29 34.53
CA ASP A 507 -4.78 -9.11 35.75
C ASP A 507 -4.28 -10.57 35.55
N VAL A 508 -3.73 -10.89 34.37
CA VAL A 508 -3.30 -12.24 34.00
C VAL A 508 -1.83 -12.47 34.37
N THR A 509 -1.54 -13.53 35.11
CA THR A 509 -0.15 -13.88 35.51
C THR A 509 0.48 -14.87 34.54
N GLY A 510 1.25 -14.34 33.59
CA GLY A 510 2.00 -15.09 32.59
C GLY A 510 1.15 -15.57 31.41
N ALA A 511 1.82 -16.02 30.34
CA ALA A 511 1.16 -16.39 29.08
C ALA A 511 0.15 -17.54 29.24
N GLN A 512 -1.04 -17.35 28.69
CA GLN A 512 -2.21 -18.24 28.71
C GLN A 512 -2.81 -18.31 27.30
N SER A 513 -3.90 -19.07 27.06
CA SER A 513 -4.34 -19.34 25.67
C SER A 513 -4.93 -18.15 24.91
N LEU A 514 -5.29 -17.05 25.60
CA LEU A 514 -5.77 -15.80 25.01
C LEU A 514 -4.85 -14.60 25.27
N CYS A 515 -3.85 -14.74 26.16
CA CYS A 515 -2.87 -13.71 26.49
C CYS A 515 -1.48 -14.28 26.21
N SER A 516 -0.89 -13.91 25.08
CA SER A 516 0.50 -14.20 24.75
C SER A 516 1.42 -13.14 25.36
N ALA A 517 2.73 -13.42 25.47
CA ALA A 517 3.71 -12.47 25.98
C ALA A 517 4.65 -12.00 24.85
N ASN A 518 4.93 -10.70 24.78
CA ASN A 518 5.98 -10.16 23.92
C ASN A 518 7.39 -10.42 24.53
N PRO A 519 8.49 -10.12 23.81
CA PRO A 519 9.85 -10.24 24.36
C PRO A 519 10.14 -9.37 25.59
N SER A 520 9.34 -8.32 25.85
CA SER A 520 9.45 -7.44 27.03
C SER A 520 8.77 -8.04 28.27
N GLY A 521 7.81 -8.94 28.08
CA GLY A 521 7.02 -9.59 29.13
C GLY A 521 5.59 -9.05 29.30
N ASP A 522 5.19 -8.04 28.53
CA ASP A 522 3.83 -7.51 28.51
C ASP A 522 2.88 -8.53 27.88
N LEU A 523 1.61 -8.57 28.30
CA LEU A 523 0.62 -9.56 27.86
C LEU A 523 -0.48 -8.95 27.01
N ALA A 524 -0.77 -9.56 25.86
CA ALA A 524 -1.85 -9.16 24.97
C ALA A 524 -2.41 -10.34 24.17
N THR A 525 -3.59 -10.17 23.58
CA THR A 525 -4.19 -11.17 22.68
C THR A 525 -3.48 -11.22 21.34
N ARG A 526 -3.15 -10.07 20.75
CA ARG A 526 -2.31 -9.95 19.54
C ARG A 526 -1.34 -8.79 19.65
N TYR A 527 -0.25 -8.86 18.88
CA TYR A 527 0.72 -7.77 18.73
C TYR A 527 0.70 -7.27 17.30
N LEU A 528 0.58 -5.96 17.15
CA LEU A 528 0.63 -5.27 15.87
C LEU A 528 2.06 -5.26 15.33
N LEU A 529 3.07 -5.00 16.17
CA LEU A 529 4.48 -5.21 15.83
C LEU A 529 4.93 -6.60 16.29
N ASN A 530 5.06 -7.51 15.33
CA ASN A 530 5.41 -8.91 15.62
C ASN A 530 6.55 -9.46 14.72
N GLY A 531 6.95 -8.73 13.69
CA GLY A 531 8.04 -9.10 12.79
C GLY A 531 7.69 -10.12 11.70
N ASN A 532 6.46 -10.62 11.63
CA ASN A 532 6.05 -11.58 10.60
C ASN A 532 5.99 -10.95 9.20
N THR A 533 6.32 -11.76 8.20
CA THR A 533 6.37 -11.41 6.77
C THR A 533 5.58 -12.43 5.95
N MET A 534 5.41 -12.22 4.64
CA MET A 534 4.71 -13.19 3.78
C MET A 534 5.44 -14.56 3.73
N ASN A 535 6.75 -14.59 3.97
CA ASN A 535 7.52 -15.83 4.13
C ASN A 535 7.03 -16.69 5.32
N ASP A 536 6.38 -16.09 6.31
CA ASP A 536 5.87 -16.79 7.49
C ASP A 536 4.47 -17.37 7.28
N TYR A 537 3.76 -17.04 6.20
CA TYR A 537 2.34 -17.41 5.98
C TYR A 537 2.02 -18.90 6.17
N LEU A 538 2.93 -19.81 5.82
CA LEU A 538 2.75 -21.25 6.09
C LEU A 538 3.27 -21.69 7.47
N ASN A 539 4.19 -20.94 8.07
CA ASN A 539 4.78 -21.20 9.38
C ASN A 539 3.88 -20.74 10.53
N VAL A 540 3.18 -19.59 10.40
CA VAL A 540 2.21 -19.15 11.41
C VAL A 540 1.02 -20.12 11.49
N ILE A 541 0.72 -20.83 10.39
CA ILE A 541 -0.24 -21.96 10.36
C ILE A 541 0.35 -23.26 10.95
N ASP A 542 1.68 -23.47 10.95
CA ASP A 542 2.35 -24.75 11.31
C ASP A 542 3.11 -24.82 12.67
N PRO A 543 2.49 -24.46 13.82
CA PRO A 543 2.79 -25.13 15.09
C PRO A 543 1.98 -26.44 15.19
N PRO A 544 2.62 -27.53 15.68
CA PRO A 544 2.74 -28.80 14.94
C PRO A 544 1.47 -29.22 14.15
N PHE A 545 1.34 -28.73 12.91
CA PHE A 545 0.11 -28.77 12.12
C PHE A 545 0.14 -29.74 10.93
N ARG A 546 1.32 -30.24 10.56
CA ARG A 546 1.52 -31.25 9.50
C ARG A 546 0.66 -32.52 9.59
N TRP A 547 0.02 -32.78 10.73
CA TRP A 547 -0.89 -33.92 10.92
C TRP A 547 -2.38 -33.55 10.80
N THR A 548 -2.78 -32.28 10.96
CA THR A 548 -4.20 -31.86 11.08
C THR A 548 -4.90 -31.69 9.73
N ILE A 549 -4.17 -31.19 8.71
CA ILE A 549 -4.69 -31.07 7.33
C ILE A 549 -5.02 -32.46 6.77
N ALA A 550 -4.21 -33.47 7.07
CA ALA A 550 -4.44 -34.86 6.67
C ALA A 550 -5.66 -35.52 7.34
N VAL A 551 -6.26 -34.90 8.37
CA VAL A 551 -7.45 -35.40 9.09
C VAL A 551 -8.62 -34.41 9.12
N GLY A 552 -8.62 -33.41 8.22
CA GLY A 552 -9.80 -32.59 7.92
C GLY A 552 -10.26 -31.65 9.04
N ARG A 553 -9.35 -31.18 9.91
CA ARG A 553 -9.67 -30.12 10.88
C ARG A 553 -9.15 -28.77 10.37
N ILE A 554 -10.05 -27.99 9.78
CA ILE A 554 -9.82 -26.58 9.50
C ILE A 554 -9.89 -25.84 10.84
N THR A 555 -8.75 -25.54 11.44
CA THR A 555 -8.69 -24.63 12.58
C THR A 555 -8.60 -23.20 12.05
N ASP A 556 -9.37 -22.29 12.64
CA ASP A 556 -9.27 -20.86 12.35
C ASP A 556 -9.48 -20.46 10.87
N ASN A 557 -10.41 -21.13 10.17
CA ASN A 557 -10.78 -20.84 8.78
C ASN A 557 -9.60 -20.74 7.78
N GLY A 558 -8.47 -21.40 8.05
CA GLY A 558 -7.23 -21.24 7.26
C GLY A 558 -6.21 -20.28 7.88
N GLY A 559 -6.30 -20.05 9.19
CA GLY A 559 -5.38 -19.20 9.96
C GLY A 559 -5.69 -17.71 9.80
N VAL A 560 -6.95 -17.28 9.94
CA VAL A 560 -7.32 -15.87 9.77
C VAL A 560 -6.77 -14.98 10.88
N HIS A 561 -6.95 -15.34 12.16
CA HIS A 561 -6.40 -14.60 13.30
C HIS A 561 -4.88 -14.79 13.45
N LEU A 562 -4.34 -15.83 12.82
CA LEU A 562 -2.91 -16.15 12.80
C LEU A 562 -2.17 -15.31 11.74
N ASN A 563 -2.61 -15.38 10.49
CA ASN A 563 -1.95 -14.69 9.37
C ASN A 563 -2.24 -13.18 9.34
N SER A 564 -3.26 -12.70 10.06
CA SER A 564 -3.48 -11.25 10.25
C SER A 564 -2.25 -10.55 10.83
N ALA A 565 -1.44 -11.27 11.63
CA ALA A 565 -0.19 -10.78 12.19
C ALA A 565 0.79 -10.25 11.13
N ILE A 566 0.85 -10.85 9.93
CA ILE A 566 1.71 -10.40 8.82
C ILE A 566 1.29 -8.99 8.38
N TRP A 567 -0.02 -8.76 8.25
CA TRP A 567 -0.54 -7.50 7.72
C TRP A 567 -0.62 -6.41 8.79
N ASN A 568 -0.91 -6.79 10.04
CA ASN A 568 -0.74 -5.95 11.22
C ASN A 568 0.70 -5.39 11.30
N ASN A 569 1.70 -6.26 11.14
CA ASN A 569 3.11 -5.90 11.19
C ASN A 569 3.47 -4.87 10.11
N ALA A 570 3.00 -5.09 8.88
CA ALA A 570 3.22 -4.14 7.79
C ALA A 570 2.54 -2.78 8.05
N LEU A 571 1.24 -2.77 8.30
CA LEU A 571 0.48 -1.52 8.49
C LEU A 571 0.95 -0.71 9.71
N TRP A 572 1.24 -1.37 10.84
CA TRP A 572 1.69 -0.67 12.04
C TRP A 572 3.13 -0.17 11.93
N THR A 573 4.01 -0.92 11.23
CA THR A 573 5.37 -0.44 10.92
C THR A 573 5.32 0.82 10.05
N ILE A 574 4.42 0.90 9.06
CA ILE A 574 4.24 2.11 8.25
C ILE A 574 3.79 3.27 9.13
N ARG A 575 2.69 3.09 9.88
CA ARG A 575 2.11 4.11 10.75
C ARG A 575 3.14 4.68 11.74
N ASN A 576 3.94 3.80 12.38
CA ASN A 576 4.95 4.22 13.34
C ASN A 576 6.17 4.89 12.69
N ARG A 577 6.64 4.44 11.51
CA ARG A 577 7.69 5.15 10.76
C ARG A 577 7.24 6.55 10.35
N LEU A 578 5.98 6.73 9.98
CA LEU A 578 5.41 8.05 9.63
C LEU A 578 5.31 8.98 10.83
N ALA A 579 4.95 8.46 12.01
CA ALA A 579 4.96 9.20 13.26
C ALA A 579 6.39 9.65 13.66
N GLN A 580 7.39 8.78 13.47
CA GLN A 580 8.80 9.11 13.67
C GLN A 580 9.30 10.21 12.72
N ILE A 581 8.86 10.21 11.46
CA ILE A 581 9.16 11.27 10.48
C ILE A 581 8.56 12.62 10.91
N ASP A 582 7.33 12.61 11.47
CA ASP A 582 6.71 13.80 12.07
C ASP A 582 7.35 14.22 13.41
N ASN A 583 8.22 13.38 14.00
CA ASN A 583 8.78 13.52 15.35
C ASN A 583 7.66 13.73 16.41
N LYS A 584 6.63 12.88 16.36
CA LYS A 584 5.47 12.90 17.26
C LYS A 584 5.03 11.47 17.62
N PRO A 585 4.24 11.29 18.69
CA PRO A 585 3.37 10.13 18.85
C PRO A 585 2.45 9.95 17.62
N ALA A 586 2.11 8.70 17.29
CA ALA A 586 1.30 8.40 16.11
C ALA A 586 -0.11 9.00 16.22
N TYR A 587 -0.73 9.00 17.41
CA TYR A 587 -2.01 9.68 17.66
C TYR A 587 -1.99 11.22 17.44
N LEU A 588 -0.81 11.84 17.29
CA LEU A 588 -0.62 13.27 16.97
C LEU A 588 0.06 13.53 15.62
N SER A 589 0.45 12.48 14.90
CA SER A 589 1.10 12.59 13.59
C SER A 589 0.05 12.85 12.51
N GLN A 590 0.35 13.83 11.65
CA GLN A 590 -0.50 14.10 10.48
C GLN A 590 -0.31 12.99 9.45
N ARG A 591 0.94 12.55 9.21
CA ARG A 591 1.21 11.48 8.26
C ARG A 591 0.63 10.13 8.67
N ALA A 592 0.62 9.83 9.97
CA ALA A 592 -0.10 8.66 10.50
C ALA A 592 -1.62 8.80 10.29
N ALA A 593 -2.22 9.96 10.58
CA ALA A 593 -3.65 10.19 10.37
C ALA A 593 -4.07 10.15 8.88
N ASP A 594 -3.23 10.67 7.98
CA ASP A 594 -3.44 10.59 6.53
C ASP A 594 -3.30 9.14 6.04
N PHE A 595 -2.39 8.36 6.64
CA PHE A 595 -2.25 6.93 6.38
C PHE A 595 -3.43 6.10 6.92
N ASP A 596 -3.95 6.40 8.12
CA ASP A 596 -5.17 5.77 8.66
C ASP A 596 -6.34 5.92 7.65
N LEU A 597 -6.47 7.09 7.01
CA LEU A 597 -7.46 7.33 5.95
C LEU A 597 -7.14 6.52 4.68
N ILE A 598 -5.90 6.45 4.23
CA ILE A 598 -5.50 5.64 3.06
C ILE A 598 -5.83 4.16 3.28
N VAL A 599 -5.57 3.62 4.48
CA VAL A 599 -5.95 2.25 4.87
C VAL A 599 -7.47 2.09 4.85
N TYR A 600 -8.22 3.08 5.35
CA TYR A 600 -9.68 3.08 5.35
C TYR A 600 -10.26 3.09 3.92
N TYR A 601 -9.79 3.99 3.04
CA TYR A 601 -10.22 4.06 1.65
C TYR A 601 -9.80 2.81 0.86
N THR A 602 -8.65 2.22 1.15
CA THR A 602 -8.23 0.94 0.56
C THR A 602 -9.27 -0.14 0.85
N LEU A 603 -9.56 -0.41 2.13
CA LEU A 603 -10.57 -1.38 2.54
C LEU A 603 -11.92 -1.07 1.88
N THR A 604 -12.39 0.17 2.03
CA THR A 604 -13.78 0.49 1.71
C THR A 604 -14.05 0.73 0.22
N HIS A 605 -13.04 1.00 -0.61
CA HIS A 605 -13.21 1.40 -2.01
C HIS A 605 -12.37 0.62 -3.03
N GLN A 606 -11.29 -0.08 -2.64
CA GLN A 606 -10.40 -0.79 -3.58
C GLN A 606 -10.48 -2.32 -3.46
N LEU A 607 -10.84 -2.86 -2.29
CA LEU A 607 -10.88 -4.31 -2.06
C LEU A 607 -12.26 -4.94 -2.35
N GLY A 608 -12.22 -6.25 -2.57
CA GLY A 608 -13.38 -7.12 -2.79
C GLY A 608 -13.23 -8.47 -2.09
N PRO A 609 -14.22 -9.39 -2.19
CA PRO A 609 -14.32 -10.55 -1.29
C PRO A 609 -13.11 -11.50 -1.28
N ASN A 610 -12.36 -11.60 -2.39
CA ASN A 610 -11.22 -12.51 -2.54
C ASN A 610 -9.85 -11.82 -2.47
N SER A 611 -9.78 -10.53 -2.11
CA SER A 611 -8.51 -9.80 -2.11
C SER A 611 -7.45 -10.54 -1.28
N SER A 612 -6.32 -10.81 -1.91
CA SER A 612 -5.09 -11.32 -1.31
C SER A 612 -4.34 -10.20 -0.57
N MET A 613 -3.37 -10.57 0.27
CA MET A 613 -2.51 -9.58 0.93
C MET A 613 -1.71 -8.73 -0.07
N LEU A 614 -1.37 -9.31 -1.23
CA LEU A 614 -0.74 -8.59 -2.33
C LEU A 614 -1.69 -7.59 -3.00
N ASP A 615 -2.95 -7.97 -3.23
CA ASP A 615 -3.97 -7.04 -3.75
C ASP A 615 -4.14 -5.85 -2.80
N ALA A 616 -4.15 -6.12 -1.48
CA ALA A 616 -4.22 -5.09 -0.46
C ALA A 616 -3.00 -4.16 -0.46
N ALA A 617 -1.78 -4.70 -0.54
CA ALA A 617 -0.55 -3.90 -0.59
C ALA A 617 -0.50 -2.97 -1.81
N ASN A 618 -0.88 -3.48 -2.99
CA ASN A 618 -0.97 -2.67 -4.20
C ASN A 618 -2.08 -1.61 -4.08
N ALA A 619 -3.24 -1.97 -3.54
CA ALA A 619 -4.34 -1.04 -3.33
C ALA A 619 -4.01 0.08 -2.32
N VAL A 620 -3.22 -0.18 -1.27
CA VAL A 620 -2.72 0.87 -0.35
C VAL A 620 -1.79 1.84 -1.09
N LYS A 621 -0.80 1.33 -1.83
CA LYS A 621 0.14 2.17 -2.60
C LYS A 621 -0.59 3.07 -3.60
N ASP A 622 -1.52 2.50 -4.37
CA ASP A 622 -2.34 3.24 -5.32
C ASP A 622 -3.25 4.27 -4.65
N THR A 623 -3.85 3.94 -3.51
CA THR A 623 -4.72 4.86 -2.77
C THR A 623 -3.92 6.05 -2.23
N ALA A 624 -2.70 5.82 -1.74
CA ALA A 624 -1.78 6.89 -1.32
C ALA A 624 -1.44 7.83 -2.49
N VAL A 625 -1.06 7.28 -3.65
CA VAL A 625 -0.74 8.08 -4.85
C VAL A 625 -1.97 8.88 -5.33
N LYS A 626 -3.15 8.26 -5.42
CA LYS A 626 -4.39 8.92 -5.85
C LYS A 626 -4.86 10.02 -4.91
N ALA A 627 -4.71 9.81 -3.59
CA ALA A 627 -5.06 10.80 -2.59
C ALA A 627 -4.15 12.05 -2.63
N GLY A 628 -3.05 12.02 -3.40
CA GLY A 628 -2.02 13.04 -3.34
C GLY A 628 -1.34 13.07 -1.97
N ALA A 629 -1.18 11.88 -1.37
CA ALA A 629 -0.58 11.73 -0.05
C ALA A 629 0.82 12.33 0.01
N ASP A 630 1.24 12.75 1.21
CA ASP A 630 2.61 13.15 1.43
C ASP A 630 3.57 12.05 0.96
N ALA A 631 4.61 12.43 0.21
CA ALA A 631 5.40 11.44 -0.51
C ALA A 631 6.24 10.54 0.41
N ALA A 632 6.43 10.92 1.69
CA ALA A 632 6.96 10.00 2.69
C ALA A 632 6.00 8.84 3.02
N ILE A 633 4.68 9.04 2.92
CA ILE A 633 3.66 7.98 3.06
C ILE A 633 3.82 6.96 1.93
N ILE A 634 3.95 7.44 0.69
CA ILE A 634 4.13 6.61 -0.50
C ILE A 634 5.43 5.79 -0.38
N ARG A 635 6.54 6.43 -0.01
CA ARG A 635 7.83 5.78 0.27
C ARG A 635 7.71 4.70 1.33
N VAL A 636 7.27 5.06 2.53
CA VAL A 636 7.28 4.14 3.69
C VAL A 636 6.33 2.96 3.44
N ALA A 637 5.18 3.18 2.80
CA ALA A 637 4.29 2.10 2.39
C ALA A 637 4.98 1.13 1.43
N LYS A 638 5.66 1.63 0.39
CA LYS A 638 6.43 0.79 -0.54
C LYS A 638 7.55 0.03 0.19
N GLU A 639 8.41 0.73 0.94
CA GLU A 639 9.52 0.12 1.68
C GLU A 639 9.07 -1.03 2.57
N VAL A 640 7.99 -0.83 3.34
CA VAL A 640 7.55 -1.84 4.32
C VAL A 640 6.86 -3.02 3.65
N PHE A 641 6.08 -2.80 2.59
CA PHE A 641 5.48 -3.92 1.84
C PHE A 641 6.54 -4.75 1.11
N ASP A 642 7.55 -4.10 0.51
CA ASP A 642 8.67 -4.80 -0.10
C ASP A 642 9.49 -5.57 0.97
N GLN A 643 9.76 -4.96 2.13
CA GLN A 643 10.41 -5.61 3.28
C GLN A 643 9.58 -6.73 3.94
N SER A 644 8.29 -6.83 3.62
CA SER A 644 7.37 -7.85 4.14
C SER A 644 7.06 -8.95 3.12
N ASP A 645 7.72 -8.95 1.95
CA ASP A 645 7.48 -9.85 0.82
C ASP A 645 6.05 -9.74 0.23
N LEU A 646 5.44 -8.55 0.29
CA LEU A 646 4.07 -8.27 -0.17
C LEU A 646 4.07 -7.52 -1.51
N CYS A 647 4.79 -8.12 -2.47
CA CYS A 647 5.03 -7.63 -3.82
C CYS A 647 4.88 -8.75 -4.86
N GLY A 648 4.38 -8.41 -6.05
CA GLY A 648 4.10 -9.36 -7.13
C GLY A 648 5.38 -9.84 -7.81
N GLY A 649 5.93 -10.96 -7.35
CA GLY A 649 7.25 -11.42 -7.77
C GLY A 649 8.34 -10.52 -7.21
N CYS A 650 8.33 -10.33 -5.89
CA CYS A 650 9.22 -9.42 -5.17
C CYS A 650 10.64 -9.35 -5.73
N TYR A 651 10.95 -8.16 -6.23
CA TYR A 651 12.29 -7.61 -6.23
C TYR A 651 12.84 -7.80 -4.80
N ASP A 652 13.84 -8.67 -4.64
CA ASP A 652 14.84 -8.45 -3.60
C ASP A 652 15.43 -7.08 -3.94
N PRO A 653 15.21 -6.02 -3.15
CA PRO A 653 15.78 -4.72 -3.47
C PRO A 653 17.30 -4.74 -3.41
N GLY A 654 17.89 -5.87 -2.96
CA GLY A 654 19.23 -5.92 -2.43
C GLY A 654 19.33 -4.99 -1.21
N PRO A 655 20.54 -4.50 -0.89
CA PRO A 655 20.60 -3.08 -0.59
C PRO A 655 19.99 -2.33 -1.80
N VAL A 656 19.07 -1.38 -1.52
CA VAL A 656 18.63 -0.33 -2.47
C VAL A 656 19.78 0.03 -3.40
N ALA A 657 19.54 0.22 -4.70
CA ALA A 657 20.55 0.37 -5.74
C ALA A 657 21.45 1.61 -5.54
N GLY A 658 22.30 1.55 -4.52
CA GLY A 658 22.93 2.68 -3.85
C GLY A 658 22.49 2.89 -2.39
N SER A 659 23.45 3.23 -1.54
CA SER A 659 23.20 3.58 -0.13
C SER A 659 22.64 5.00 -0.02
N ILE A 660 21.57 5.17 0.76
CA ILE A 660 21.09 6.48 1.21
C ILE A 660 22.20 7.13 2.05
N LEU A 661 22.75 8.26 1.58
CA LEU A 661 23.70 9.07 2.35
C LEU A 661 22.99 10.09 3.25
N SER A 662 21.83 10.57 2.81
CA SER A 662 20.95 11.47 3.56
C SER A 662 19.52 11.42 3.03
N ASN A 663 18.54 11.53 3.93
CA ASN A 663 17.11 11.45 3.66
C ASN A 663 16.30 12.52 4.43
N LYS A 664 16.87 13.72 4.57
CA LYS A 664 16.25 14.81 5.34
C LYS A 664 15.32 15.64 4.44
N PRO A 665 14.27 16.26 5.01
CA PRO A 665 13.11 16.72 4.23
C PRO A 665 13.43 17.70 3.08
N GLN A 666 12.98 17.32 1.87
CA GLN A 666 12.62 18.13 0.68
C GLN A 666 13.48 19.38 0.41
N SER A 667 14.81 19.27 0.53
CA SER A 667 15.68 20.42 0.30
C SER A 667 17.12 20.09 -0.07
N GLU A 668 17.58 18.83 0.05
CA GLU A 668 19.00 18.50 -0.15
C GLU A 668 19.34 18.43 -1.65
N VAL A 669 20.26 19.28 -2.12
CA VAL A 669 20.50 19.46 -3.57
C VAL A 669 21.97 19.44 -3.96
N SER A 670 22.22 19.25 -5.26
CA SER A 670 23.55 19.32 -5.89
C SER A 670 24.62 18.43 -5.24
N PRO A 671 24.43 17.10 -5.18
CA PRO A 671 25.42 16.19 -4.62
C PRO A 671 26.66 16.07 -5.51
N VAL A 672 27.85 16.16 -4.89
CA VAL A 672 29.15 16.04 -5.56
C VAL A 672 30.06 15.05 -4.85
N VAL A 673 30.74 14.19 -5.62
CA VAL A 673 31.61 13.12 -5.10
C VAL A 673 33.05 13.26 -5.61
N SER A 674 34.02 12.99 -4.73
CA SER A 674 35.44 12.90 -5.07
C SER A 674 36.12 11.82 -4.24
N GLY A 675 36.62 10.78 -4.90
CA GLY A 675 37.29 9.65 -4.27
C GLY A 675 36.38 8.92 -3.28
N LYS A 676 36.51 9.25 -1.99
CA LYS A 676 35.71 8.68 -0.88
C LYS A 676 34.82 9.70 -0.15
N ASN A 677 34.87 10.97 -0.53
CA ASN A 677 34.14 12.06 0.12
C ASN A 677 32.92 12.41 -0.75
N THR A 678 31.81 12.78 -0.12
CA THR A 678 30.58 13.24 -0.78
C THR A 678 30.10 14.51 -0.07
N ALA A 679 29.61 15.49 -0.81
CA ALA A 679 29.03 16.72 -0.28
C ALA A 679 27.72 17.05 -1.00
N TRP A 680 26.82 17.78 -0.34
CA TRP A 680 25.55 18.28 -0.89
C TRP A 680 25.15 19.57 -0.16
N ILE A 681 24.23 20.36 -0.71
CA ILE A 681 23.74 21.60 -0.10
C ILE A 681 22.46 21.31 0.70
N ASN A 682 22.34 21.86 1.91
CA ASN A 682 21.13 21.80 2.74
C ASN A 682 20.59 23.24 3.01
N PRO A 683 19.51 23.67 2.32
CA PRO A 683 19.01 25.06 2.24
C PRO A 683 17.73 25.34 3.07
N VAL A 684 17.59 24.75 4.26
CA VAL A 684 16.41 25.01 5.12
C VAL A 684 16.32 26.50 5.53
N GLY A 685 15.43 27.24 4.85
CA GLY A 685 15.09 28.64 5.16
C GLY A 685 15.72 29.72 4.26
N GLY A 686 16.47 29.35 3.22
CA GLY A 686 17.15 30.30 2.32
C GLY A 686 18.30 29.62 1.55
N PRO A 687 19.35 30.36 1.15
CA PRO A 687 20.64 29.76 0.81
C PRO A 687 21.13 28.78 1.91
N GLY A 688 21.98 27.80 1.57
CA GLY A 688 22.20 26.61 2.41
C GLY A 688 23.60 26.39 2.96
N THR A 689 23.68 25.51 3.97
CA THR A 689 24.96 24.94 4.46
C THR A 689 25.33 23.70 3.65
N PRO A 690 26.57 23.57 3.16
CA PRO A 690 27.06 22.31 2.61
C PRO A 690 27.22 21.26 3.73
N SER A 691 26.54 20.14 3.57
CA SER A 691 26.79 18.92 4.35
C SER A 691 27.88 18.11 3.66
N VAL A 692 28.78 17.49 4.44
CA VAL A 692 29.94 16.75 3.88
C VAL A 692 30.23 15.50 4.69
N SER A 693 30.24 14.33 4.03
CA SER A 693 30.80 13.10 4.59
C SER A 693 32.32 13.23 4.71
N GLY A 694 32.79 13.58 5.92
CA GLY A 694 34.20 13.81 6.22
C GLY A 694 34.55 15.18 6.84
N GLY A 695 33.57 16.08 7.00
CA GLY A 695 33.70 17.30 7.84
C GLY A 695 34.51 18.44 7.22
N LEU A 696 33.90 19.21 6.31
CA LEU A 696 34.59 20.28 5.56
C LEU A 696 33.85 21.62 5.36
N SER A 697 32.62 21.84 5.88
CA SER A 697 31.92 23.12 5.65
C SER A 697 31.06 23.63 6.82
N SER A 698 30.74 24.93 6.79
CA SER A 698 29.98 25.66 7.82
C SER A 698 29.37 27.02 7.41
N ASN A 699 29.41 27.46 6.14
CA ASN A 699 28.71 28.70 5.75
C ASN A 699 27.26 28.39 5.29
N PRO A 700 26.21 28.92 5.96
CA PRO A 700 24.82 28.75 5.55
C PRO A 700 24.42 29.51 4.28
N MET A 701 25.32 30.25 3.62
CA MET A 701 24.99 31.04 2.44
C MET A 701 25.63 30.50 1.15
N THR A 702 25.79 29.18 1.05
CA THR A 702 26.32 28.50 -0.14
C THR A 702 25.20 28.19 -1.14
N TYR A 703 25.48 28.34 -2.44
CA TYR A 703 24.52 28.06 -3.52
C TYR A 703 25.05 27.16 -4.65
N ASP A 704 26.36 26.92 -4.74
CA ASP A 704 26.97 25.97 -5.68
C ASP A 704 28.24 25.34 -5.06
N ILE A 705 28.54 24.08 -5.38
CA ILE A 705 29.65 23.30 -4.80
C ILE A 705 30.31 22.36 -5.82
N ALA A 706 31.63 22.16 -5.71
CA ALA A 706 32.36 21.13 -6.43
C ALA A 706 33.62 20.68 -5.66
N TRP A 707 34.22 19.59 -6.10
CA TRP A 707 35.50 19.13 -5.56
C TRP A 707 36.69 19.63 -6.39
N ALA A 708 37.78 19.95 -5.70
CA ALA A 708 39.12 20.08 -6.26
C ALA A 708 40.03 19.10 -5.51
N GLY A 709 40.07 17.84 -5.97
CA GLY A 709 40.70 16.76 -5.22
C GLY A 709 39.99 16.49 -3.90
N ASP A 710 40.76 16.58 -2.80
CA ASP A 710 40.28 16.38 -1.42
C ASP A 710 39.79 17.70 -0.75
N SER A 711 39.70 18.79 -1.52
CA SER A 711 39.25 20.12 -1.05
C SER A 711 37.89 20.49 -1.65
N LEU A 712 36.98 21.00 -0.83
CA LEU A 712 35.67 21.48 -1.30
C LEU A 712 35.79 22.91 -1.81
N VAL A 713 35.29 23.17 -3.01
CA VAL A 713 35.10 24.50 -3.58
C VAL A 713 33.63 24.88 -3.49
N THR A 714 33.36 26.11 -3.11
CA THR A 714 32.01 26.64 -2.85
C THR A 714 31.84 27.99 -3.51
N MET A 715 30.62 28.30 -3.93
CA MET A 715 30.17 29.66 -4.25
C MET A 715 29.25 30.14 -3.14
N GLU A 716 29.65 31.23 -2.49
CA GLU A 716 29.07 31.70 -1.24
C GLU A 716 28.74 33.19 -1.30
N LEU A 717 27.59 33.57 -0.74
CA LEU A 717 27.35 34.96 -0.35
C LEU A 717 28.12 35.27 0.94
N THR A 718 28.93 36.34 0.91
CA THR A 718 29.70 36.82 2.07
C THR A 718 29.28 38.24 2.42
N ASN A 719 29.63 38.71 3.63
CA ASN A 719 29.43 40.11 4.06
C ASN A 719 30.04 41.17 3.11
N SER A 720 30.89 40.76 2.18
CA SER A 720 31.61 41.61 1.22
C SER A 720 31.15 41.48 -0.25
N GLY A 721 30.07 40.73 -0.51
CA GLY A 721 29.70 40.27 -1.85
C GLY A 721 29.86 38.77 -2.02
N GLU A 722 29.71 38.28 -3.24
CA GLU A 722 29.89 36.87 -3.55
C GLU A 722 31.39 36.49 -3.60
N ALA A 723 31.69 35.22 -3.35
CA ALA A 723 33.07 34.72 -3.40
C ALA A 723 33.13 33.25 -3.79
N VAL A 724 34.21 32.89 -4.49
CA VAL A 724 34.62 31.49 -4.67
C VAL A 724 35.61 31.15 -3.58
N MET A 725 35.29 30.15 -2.76
CA MET A 725 36.10 29.75 -1.59
C MET A 725 36.61 28.31 -1.76
N LEU A 726 37.75 28.02 -1.13
CA LEU A 726 38.38 26.70 -1.10
C LEU A 726 38.54 26.26 0.35
N HIS A 727 37.77 25.26 0.77
CA HIS A 727 37.86 24.63 2.08
C HIS A 727 38.77 23.41 2.00
N GLN A 728 39.91 23.49 2.69
CA GLN A 728 40.89 22.43 2.71
C GLN A 728 40.81 21.62 4.01
N ARG A 729 41.15 20.34 3.88
CA ARG A 729 41.23 19.37 4.97
C ARG A 729 42.17 19.88 6.08
N GLY A 730 41.63 19.97 7.30
CA GLY A 730 42.25 20.68 8.42
C GLY A 730 41.63 22.06 8.73
N GLY A 731 40.54 22.44 8.05
CA GLY A 731 39.76 23.65 8.36
C GLY A 731 40.33 24.95 7.78
N ARG A 732 41.33 24.88 6.89
CA ARG A 732 41.88 26.07 6.22
C ARG A 732 40.98 26.46 5.05
N THR A 733 40.27 27.57 5.20
CA THR A 733 39.47 28.18 4.12
C THR A 733 40.26 29.30 3.44
N THR A 734 40.31 29.30 2.10
CA THR A 734 41.00 30.30 1.28
C THR A 734 40.04 30.93 0.29
N LYS A 735 39.90 32.26 0.25
CA LYS A 735 39.15 32.96 -0.81
C LYS A 735 39.95 32.92 -2.11
N LEU A 736 39.41 32.29 -3.15
CA LEU A 736 40.05 32.18 -4.47
C LEU A 736 39.73 33.38 -5.37
N GLU A 737 38.51 33.90 -5.27
CA GLU A 737 38.01 35.03 -6.06
C GLU A 737 36.99 35.85 -5.26
N ASN A 738 36.85 37.14 -5.59
CA ASN A 738 35.85 38.03 -5.01
C ASN A 738 34.99 38.58 -6.15
N LEU A 739 33.68 38.42 -6.03
CA LEU A 739 32.69 38.71 -7.06
C LEU A 739 31.81 39.88 -6.58
N GLN A 740 31.33 40.70 -7.50
CA GLN A 740 30.31 41.71 -7.20
C GLN A 740 28.91 41.06 -7.18
N TYR A 741 27.95 41.62 -6.44
CA TYR A 741 26.54 41.14 -6.38
C TYR A 741 25.79 41.13 -7.73
N SER A 742 26.38 41.67 -8.79
CA SER A 742 25.84 41.65 -10.16
C SER A 742 26.69 40.80 -11.12
N THR A 743 27.61 39.99 -10.60
CA THR A 743 28.51 39.17 -11.42
C THR A 743 27.83 37.87 -11.77
N PHE A 744 27.49 37.67 -13.05
CA PHE A 744 27.06 36.35 -13.51
C PHE A 744 28.25 35.38 -13.55
N VAL A 745 28.02 34.15 -13.09
CA VAL A 745 28.99 33.04 -13.07
C VAL A 745 28.33 31.83 -13.68
N ALA A 746 28.99 31.19 -14.65
CA ALA A 746 28.44 30.07 -15.42
C ALA A 746 28.63 28.70 -14.72
N GLY A 747 28.28 28.66 -13.42
CA GLY A 747 28.40 27.49 -12.56
C GLY A 747 29.82 27.12 -12.11
N LEU A 748 29.88 26.14 -11.21
CA LEU A 748 31.08 25.51 -10.67
C LEU A 748 31.12 24.02 -11.09
N GLY A 749 32.20 23.58 -11.72
CA GLY A 749 32.38 22.17 -12.09
C GLY A 749 33.75 21.63 -11.67
N GLY A 750 33.84 20.39 -11.18
CA GLY A 750 35.10 19.83 -10.70
C GLY A 750 35.11 18.32 -10.45
N SER A 751 36.31 17.79 -10.17
CA SER A 751 36.60 16.36 -9.96
C SER A 751 37.73 16.14 -8.94
N GLU A 752 38.22 14.91 -8.83
CA GLU A 752 39.47 14.58 -8.15
C GLU A 752 40.73 15.36 -8.64
N ASP A 753 40.71 16.02 -9.81
CA ASP A 753 41.85 16.74 -10.38
C ASP A 753 41.87 18.25 -10.06
N GLY A 754 40.69 18.83 -9.78
CA GLY A 754 40.50 20.28 -9.68
C GLY A 754 39.09 20.75 -10.05
N ALA A 755 38.82 22.04 -9.84
CA ALA A 755 37.54 22.68 -10.15
C ALA A 755 37.72 23.93 -11.03
N ALA A 756 36.71 24.27 -11.82
CA ALA A 756 36.67 25.46 -12.69
C ALA A 756 35.36 26.25 -12.55
N TRP A 757 35.46 27.55 -12.81
CA TRP A 757 34.34 28.49 -12.90
C TRP A 757 34.66 29.58 -13.94
N TRP A 758 33.64 30.23 -14.49
CA TRP A 758 33.80 31.37 -15.39
C TRP A 758 33.11 32.62 -14.86
N THR A 759 33.85 33.73 -14.83
CA THR A 759 33.41 35.02 -14.30
C THR A 759 33.08 35.98 -15.45
N ALA A 760 31.80 36.30 -15.66
CA ALA A 760 31.35 37.08 -16.82
C ALA A 760 31.96 38.49 -16.88
N GLU A 761 31.99 39.21 -15.76
CA GLU A 761 32.46 40.61 -15.66
C GLU A 761 33.91 40.79 -16.17
N THR A 762 34.77 39.80 -15.91
CA THR A 762 36.18 39.83 -16.34
C THR A 762 36.44 39.01 -17.61
N ASN A 763 35.42 38.25 -18.04
CA ASN A 763 35.43 37.21 -19.06
C ASN A 763 36.58 36.20 -18.85
N THR A 764 36.76 35.75 -17.62
CA THR A 764 37.87 34.90 -17.18
C THR A 764 37.39 33.51 -16.84
N LEU A 765 38.01 32.50 -17.45
CA LEU A 765 37.89 31.10 -17.04
C LEU A 765 39.01 30.81 -16.02
N SER A 766 38.61 30.39 -14.83
CA SER A 766 39.47 30.07 -13.70
C SER A 766 39.46 28.56 -13.44
N TYR A 767 40.61 28.00 -13.05
CA TYR A 767 40.77 26.60 -12.63
C TYR A 767 41.66 26.52 -11.40
N VAL A 768 41.29 25.72 -10.41
CA VAL A 768 42.10 25.39 -9.24
C VAL A 768 42.42 23.89 -9.25
N ASP A 769 43.70 23.52 -9.13
CA ASP A 769 44.12 22.11 -9.08
C ASP A 769 43.93 21.46 -7.70
N ASP A 770 44.14 20.13 -7.63
CA ASP A 770 44.16 19.28 -6.42
C ASP A 770 44.99 19.84 -5.25
N ARG A 771 45.93 20.76 -5.51
CA ARG A 771 46.84 21.38 -4.52
C ARG A 771 46.44 22.81 -4.16
N GLY A 772 45.35 23.33 -4.72
CA GLY A 772 44.87 24.69 -4.47
C GLY A 772 45.57 25.77 -5.31
N LYS A 773 46.32 25.41 -6.37
CA LYS A 773 46.98 26.38 -7.25
C LYS A 773 46.00 26.83 -8.35
N VAL A 774 45.72 28.12 -8.39
CA VAL A 774 44.81 28.71 -9.38
C VAL A 774 45.54 29.08 -10.67
N THR A 775 44.94 28.75 -11.81
CA THR A 775 45.32 29.17 -13.16
C THR A 775 44.13 29.87 -13.81
N ARG A 776 44.38 30.93 -14.60
CA ARG A 776 43.32 31.75 -15.22
C ARG A 776 43.65 32.06 -16.68
N THR A 777 42.63 32.15 -17.52
CA THR A 777 42.74 32.65 -18.90
C THR A 777 41.51 33.45 -19.30
N ARG A 778 41.62 34.36 -20.29
CA ARG A 778 40.50 35.17 -20.78
C ARG A 778 39.89 34.54 -22.03
N VAL A 779 38.57 34.35 -22.04
CA VAL A 779 37.84 33.69 -23.13
C VAL A 779 37.49 34.71 -24.23
N ASN A 780 38.44 34.99 -25.11
CA ASN A 780 38.25 35.97 -26.19
C ASN A 780 37.58 35.35 -27.43
N GLY A 781 36.87 36.17 -28.20
CA GLY A 781 36.39 35.80 -29.53
C GLY A 781 35.06 35.04 -29.59
N LEU A 782 34.24 35.09 -28.53
CA LEU A 782 32.94 34.41 -28.53
C LEU A 782 31.88 35.08 -29.44
N GLY A 783 31.97 36.38 -29.71
CA GLY A 783 31.15 37.05 -30.74
C GLY A 783 29.72 37.40 -30.33
N GLY A 784 29.46 37.64 -29.03
CA GLY A 784 28.10 37.84 -28.50
C GLY A 784 27.38 36.54 -28.14
N ASP A 785 28.16 35.49 -27.91
CA ASP A 785 27.72 34.20 -27.38
C ASP A 785 28.29 34.08 -25.96
N ASP A 786 27.43 33.90 -24.97
CA ASP A 786 27.83 33.88 -23.56
C ASP A 786 28.12 32.45 -23.08
N VAL A 787 29.01 32.31 -22.09
CA VAL A 787 29.28 31.03 -21.45
C VAL A 787 28.14 30.72 -20.48
N THR A 788 27.59 29.51 -20.57
CA THR A 788 26.36 29.11 -19.84
C THR A 788 26.56 27.93 -18.90
N ALA A 789 27.58 27.09 -19.13
CA ALA A 789 27.95 25.98 -18.24
C ALA A 789 29.46 25.76 -18.27
N VAL A 790 30.05 25.33 -17.15
CA VAL A 790 31.48 25.03 -17.01
C VAL A 790 31.66 23.65 -16.36
N ALA A 791 32.64 22.88 -16.83
CA ALA A 791 33.00 21.57 -16.30
C ALA A 791 34.52 21.40 -16.19
N ALA A 792 34.97 20.57 -15.24
CA ALA A 792 36.38 20.19 -15.14
C ALA A 792 36.57 18.76 -14.66
N GLY A 793 37.54 18.05 -15.26
CA GLY A 793 37.95 16.71 -14.85
C GLY A 793 38.97 16.10 -15.80
N GLY A 794 39.74 15.11 -15.33
CA GLY A 794 40.82 14.45 -16.08
C GLY A 794 41.86 15.43 -16.64
N GLY A 795 42.13 16.52 -15.91
CA GLY A 795 43.01 17.62 -16.33
C GLY A 795 42.50 18.45 -17.52
N THR A 796 41.22 18.36 -17.86
CA THR A 796 40.57 19.15 -18.92
C THR A 796 39.48 20.03 -18.32
N VAL A 797 39.38 21.28 -18.79
CA VAL A 797 38.27 22.18 -18.48
C VAL A 797 37.47 22.37 -19.75
N ALA A 798 36.14 22.39 -19.66
CA ALA A 798 35.26 22.66 -20.78
C ALA A 798 34.21 23.69 -20.41
N PHE A 799 33.67 24.36 -21.42
CA PHE A 799 32.53 25.25 -21.26
C PHE A 799 31.57 25.15 -22.43
N GLY A 800 30.29 25.30 -22.10
CA GLY A 800 29.16 25.37 -23.02
C GLY A 800 28.73 26.82 -23.21
N THR A 801 28.01 27.11 -24.30
CA THR A 801 27.58 28.47 -24.62
C THR A 801 26.10 28.59 -25.00
N SER A 802 25.62 29.84 -24.97
CA SER A 802 24.26 30.24 -25.33
C SER A 802 23.84 29.88 -26.76
N GLN A 803 24.80 29.79 -27.68
CA GLN A 803 24.64 29.37 -29.07
C GLN A 803 25.02 27.89 -29.29
N GLY A 804 25.13 27.11 -28.20
CA GLY A 804 25.32 25.67 -28.25
C GLY A 804 26.75 25.18 -28.43
N ARG A 805 27.78 26.06 -28.48
CA ARG A 805 29.15 25.60 -28.69
C ARG A 805 29.69 24.89 -27.46
N VAL A 806 30.39 23.77 -27.68
CA VAL A 806 31.11 23.04 -26.63
C VAL A 806 32.60 23.21 -26.89
N VAL A 807 33.30 23.89 -25.98
CA VAL A 807 34.70 24.30 -26.13
C VAL A 807 35.52 23.74 -24.97
N TYR A 808 36.69 23.18 -25.25
CA TYR A 808 37.64 22.73 -24.22
C TYR A 808 38.86 23.63 -24.12
N TRP A 809 39.42 23.68 -22.91
CA TRP A 809 40.64 24.37 -22.53
C TRP A 809 41.53 23.42 -21.72
N LYS A 810 42.85 23.49 -21.94
CA LYS A 810 43.83 22.82 -21.07
C LYS A 810 44.45 23.84 -20.12
N PRO A 811 44.24 23.72 -18.79
CA PRO A 811 44.81 24.62 -17.81
C PRO A 811 46.31 24.86 -18.01
N GLY A 812 46.73 26.12 -17.94
CA GLY A 812 48.11 26.54 -18.19
C GLY A 812 48.45 26.82 -19.66
N THR A 813 47.51 26.61 -20.59
CA THR A 813 47.63 27.04 -22.00
C THR A 813 46.73 28.24 -22.30
N ASN A 814 46.92 28.89 -23.45
CA ASN A 814 45.98 29.85 -24.03
C ASN A 814 45.29 29.28 -25.29
N GLN A 815 45.17 27.95 -25.36
CA GLN A 815 44.58 27.25 -26.50
C GLN A 815 43.18 26.74 -26.13
N PHE A 816 42.20 27.17 -26.92
CA PHE A 816 40.82 26.68 -26.88
C PHE A 816 40.57 25.84 -28.12
N GLY A 817 39.90 24.69 -27.96
CA GLY A 817 39.46 23.86 -29.07
C GLY A 817 37.95 23.73 -29.07
N LEU A 818 37.31 24.00 -30.21
CA LEU A 818 35.91 23.65 -30.41
C LEU A 818 35.81 22.11 -30.49
N VAL A 819 35.02 21.50 -29.61
CA VAL A 819 34.76 20.06 -29.62
C VAL A 819 33.58 19.75 -30.54
N GLY A 820 32.53 20.58 -30.49
CA GLY A 820 31.32 20.44 -31.29
C GLY A 820 30.29 21.53 -30.95
N SER A 821 29.05 21.33 -31.38
CA SER A 821 27.94 22.24 -31.13
C SER A 821 26.62 21.50 -30.97
N MET A 822 25.89 21.83 -29.90
CA MET A 822 24.51 21.44 -29.62
C MET A 822 23.51 22.20 -30.51
N SER A 823 22.23 21.81 -30.45
CA SER A 823 21.15 22.40 -31.23
C SER A 823 20.49 23.63 -30.55
N GLY A 824 20.61 23.74 -29.22
CA GLY A 824 20.18 24.85 -28.37
C GLY A 824 21.30 25.35 -27.46
N SER A 825 20.97 26.22 -26.51
CA SER A 825 21.93 26.69 -25.49
C SER A 825 22.40 25.51 -24.65
N VAL A 826 23.70 25.36 -24.40
CA VAL A 826 24.19 24.34 -23.45
C VAL A 826 23.74 24.74 -22.05
N LEU A 827 23.00 23.88 -21.36
CA LEU A 827 22.50 24.14 -20.00
C LEU A 827 23.19 23.28 -18.95
N SER A 828 23.67 22.09 -19.33
CA SER A 828 24.48 21.23 -18.48
C SER A 828 25.66 20.65 -19.26
N LEU A 829 26.79 20.46 -18.58
CA LEU A 829 28.04 20.00 -19.16
C LEU A 829 28.84 19.22 -18.12
N ALA A 830 29.42 18.09 -18.52
CA ALA A 830 30.48 17.42 -17.77
C ALA A 830 31.67 17.11 -18.67
N ALA A 831 32.87 17.06 -18.09
CA ALA A 831 34.13 16.82 -18.81
C ALA A 831 35.10 16.01 -17.96
N TYR A 832 35.70 14.98 -18.57
CA TYR A 832 36.77 14.20 -17.96
C TYR A 832 37.82 13.80 -19.00
N GLY A 833 38.96 14.49 -18.99
CA GLY A 833 40.04 14.25 -19.93
C GLY A 833 39.56 14.43 -21.38
N PRO A 834 39.63 13.41 -22.25
CA PRO A 834 39.16 13.52 -23.62
C PRO A 834 37.63 13.48 -23.77
N ASN A 835 36.88 13.09 -22.72
CA ASN A 835 35.45 12.78 -22.75
C ASN A 835 34.61 13.96 -22.26
N LEU A 836 33.51 14.28 -22.94
CA LEU A 836 32.55 15.30 -22.53
C LEU A 836 31.11 14.83 -22.79
N VAL A 837 30.15 15.33 -22.02
CA VAL A 837 28.71 15.19 -22.29
C VAL A 837 28.03 16.52 -22.03
N ALA A 838 27.13 16.93 -22.91
CA ALA A 838 26.39 18.18 -22.80
C ALA A 838 24.89 17.96 -23.01
N VAL A 839 24.06 18.68 -22.25
CA VAL A 839 22.60 18.73 -22.39
C VAL A 839 22.19 20.16 -22.76
N ASP A 840 21.33 20.31 -23.77
CA ASP A 840 20.92 21.61 -24.30
C ASP A 840 19.47 22.01 -23.94
N SER A 841 19.15 23.28 -24.23
CA SER A 841 17.85 23.89 -23.99
C SER A 841 16.71 23.35 -24.87
N LYS A 842 16.97 22.36 -25.71
CA LYS A 842 15.99 21.64 -26.54
C LYS A 842 15.84 20.17 -26.11
N GLN A 843 16.38 19.82 -24.95
CA GLN A 843 16.37 18.47 -24.39
C GLN A 843 17.23 17.45 -25.19
N SER A 844 18.19 17.93 -25.99
CA SER A 844 19.17 17.05 -26.62
C SER A 844 20.35 16.79 -25.68
N ALA A 845 20.80 15.54 -25.58
CA ALA A 845 22.09 15.17 -25.01
C ALA A 845 23.02 14.58 -26.06
N ASP A 846 24.23 15.12 -26.13
CA ASP A 846 25.31 14.62 -26.98
C ASP A 846 26.56 14.35 -26.15
N VAL A 847 27.22 13.24 -26.47
CA VAL A 847 28.54 12.87 -25.96
C VAL A 847 29.60 13.26 -26.98
N PHE A 848 30.61 14.01 -26.53
CA PHE A 848 31.69 14.48 -27.37
C PHE A 848 33.04 13.92 -26.90
N THR A 849 33.99 13.83 -27.81
CA THR A 849 35.40 13.62 -27.46
C THR A 849 36.31 14.67 -28.11
N THR A 850 37.36 15.10 -27.40
CA THR A 850 38.30 16.16 -27.83
C THR A 850 39.05 15.91 -29.15
N ASN A 851 38.92 14.72 -29.75
CA ASN A 851 39.39 14.39 -31.09
C ASN A 851 38.34 14.63 -32.20
N GLY A 852 37.17 15.19 -31.86
CA GLY A 852 36.12 15.59 -32.82
C GLY A 852 35.08 14.52 -33.16
N ARG A 853 34.92 13.47 -32.34
CA ARG A 853 33.78 12.55 -32.45
C ARG A 853 32.62 13.04 -31.58
N THR A 854 31.43 13.04 -32.16
CA THR A 854 30.15 13.27 -31.46
C THR A 854 29.28 12.02 -31.60
N THR A 855 28.63 11.63 -30.51
CA THR A 855 27.59 10.61 -30.46
C THR A 855 26.37 11.26 -29.81
N HIS A 856 25.27 11.40 -30.55
CA HIS A 856 23.99 11.78 -29.98
C HIS A 856 23.46 10.63 -29.09
N VAL A 857 22.92 10.94 -27.91
CA VAL A 857 22.51 9.92 -26.92
C VAL A 857 21.08 10.06 -26.39
N SER A 858 20.40 11.20 -26.53
CA SER A 858 18.97 11.33 -26.21
C SER A 858 18.36 12.62 -26.78
N ASP A 859 17.14 12.53 -27.31
CA ASP A 859 16.27 13.67 -27.69
C ASP A 859 15.36 14.16 -26.53
N PHE A 860 15.42 13.50 -25.36
CA PHE A 860 14.57 13.77 -24.18
C PHE A 860 15.39 14.06 -22.92
N ALA A 861 16.67 14.39 -23.04
CA ALA A 861 17.54 14.67 -21.90
C ALA A 861 17.09 15.93 -21.15
N PHE A 862 17.09 15.88 -19.81
CA PHE A 862 16.68 17.02 -18.99
C PHE A 862 17.89 17.70 -18.33
N PRO A 863 17.98 19.05 -18.28
CA PRO A 863 19.18 19.75 -17.81
C PRO A 863 19.37 19.74 -16.27
N PHE A 864 18.88 18.72 -15.57
CA PHE A 864 19.18 18.47 -14.15
C PHE A 864 20.59 17.88 -13.98
N GLY A 865 21.61 18.63 -14.39
CA GLY A 865 23.02 18.21 -14.28
C GLY A 865 23.45 17.15 -15.29
N ALA A 866 24.74 16.80 -15.25
CA ALA A 866 25.39 15.77 -16.05
C ALA A 866 26.71 15.40 -15.37
N ALA A 867 27.19 14.17 -15.56
CA ALA A 867 28.44 13.69 -14.98
C ALA A 867 29.29 12.94 -16.00
N ALA A 868 30.62 12.94 -15.83
CA ALA A 868 31.52 12.18 -16.69
C ALA A 868 32.78 11.72 -15.93
N ASN A 869 33.27 10.53 -16.27
CA ASN A 869 34.62 10.08 -15.91
C ASN A 869 35.33 9.46 -17.13
N ALA A 870 36.40 8.70 -16.90
CA ALA A 870 37.15 8.02 -17.97
C ALA A 870 36.35 6.91 -18.70
N GLU A 871 35.34 6.32 -18.06
CA GLU A 871 34.59 5.15 -18.55
C GLU A 871 33.13 5.49 -18.96
N TYR A 872 32.47 6.41 -18.25
CA TYR A 872 31.03 6.68 -18.37
C TYR A 872 30.70 8.16 -18.46
N ALA A 873 29.61 8.47 -19.18
CA ALA A 873 28.86 9.73 -19.09
C ALA A 873 27.47 9.42 -18.51
N VAL A 874 26.96 10.29 -17.64
CA VAL A 874 25.65 10.13 -16.97
C VAL A 874 24.83 11.39 -17.17
N PHE A 875 23.56 11.25 -17.56
CA PHE A 875 22.65 12.36 -17.84
C PHE A 875 21.20 11.96 -17.51
N PRO A 876 20.36 12.87 -16.98
CA PRO A 876 18.93 12.62 -16.81
C PRO A 876 18.17 12.63 -18.14
N VAL A 877 17.12 11.84 -18.26
CA VAL A 877 16.20 11.78 -19.39
C VAL A 877 14.76 11.84 -18.88
N ALA A 878 13.95 12.71 -19.47
CA ALA A 878 12.52 12.81 -19.20
C ALA A 878 11.78 11.54 -19.67
N VAL A 879 11.01 10.94 -18.76
CA VAL A 879 10.32 9.66 -18.98
C VAL A 879 8.80 9.73 -18.82
N ASP A 880 8.29 10.63 -17.98
CA ASP A 880 6.84 10.90 -17.81
C ASP A 880 6.63 12.35 -17.31
N SER A 881 5.40 12.69 -16.93
CA SER A 881 5.01 13.92 -16.25
C SER A 881 4.94 13.72 -14.74
N LEU A 882 5.52 14.65 -13.96
CA LEU A 882 5.41 14.58 -12.50
C LEU A 882 3.93 14.60 -12.07
N PRO A 883 3.51 13.68 -11.17
CA PRO A 883 2.16 13.67 -10.64
C PRO A 883 1.80 14.97 -9.90
N GLY A 884 0.48 15.14 -9.67
CA GLY A 884 -0.10 16.37 -9.12
C GLY A 884 0.40 16.74 -7.71
N GLY A 885 0.00 17.91 -7.24
CA GLY A 885 0.47 18.45 -5.96
C GLY A 885 1.89 19.02 -6.07
N VAL A 886 2.89 18.15 -6.23
CA VAL A 886 4.30 18.52 -6.43
C VAL A 886 4.45 19.42 -7.65
N SER A 887 3.96 18.97 -8.80
CA SER A 887 3.93 19.77 -10.04
C SER A 887 3.25 21.14 -9.84
N LYS A 888 2.15 21.22 -9.06
CA LYS A 888 1.48 22.50 -8.75
C LYS A 888 2.31 23.42 -7.84
N ALA A 889 3.05 22.89 -6.88
CA ALA A 889 3.88 23.67 -5.97
C ALA A 889 5.06 24.34 -6.70
N ILE A 890 5.57 23.73 -7.77
CA ILE A 890 6.71 24.23 -8.57
C ILE A 890 6.31 24.88 -9.91
N GLY A 891 5.01 25.15 -10.13
CA GLY A 891 4.54 25.92 -11.30
C GLY A 891 4.16 25.11 -12.56
N GLY A 892 4.16 23.77 -12.50
CA GLY A 892 3.36 22.92 -13.39
C GLY A 892 4.02 22.38 -14.65
N GLN A 893 5.36 22.37 -14.77
CA GLN A 893 6.04 22.07 -16.04
C GLN A 893 7.30 21.17 -15.98
N MET A 894 7.74 20.68 -14.82
CA MET A 894 8.88 19.76 -14.75
C MET A 894 8.44 18.32 -15.10
N PRO A 895 9.17 17.59 -15.96
CA PRO A 895 8.93 16.17 -16.21
C PRO A 895 9.50 15.30 -15.08
N ASP A 896 9.05 14.05 -15.05
CA ASP A 896 9.72 12.99 -14.32
C ASP A 896 10.96 12.53 -15.10
N THR A 897 12.09 12.29 -14.42
CA THR A 897 13.40 12.13 -15.08
C THR A 897 14.24 11.01 -14.47
N ASP A 898 14.62 10.00 -15.25
CA ASP A 898 15.55 8.95 -14.77
C ASP A 898 16.98 9.21 -15.24
N LEU A 899 17.98 8.68 -14.52
CA LEU A 899 19.36 8.70 -14.96
C LEU A 899 19.64 7.65 -16.04
N TYR A 900 20.41 8.05 -17.05
CA TYR A 900 20.96 7.15 -18.07
C TYR A 900 22.48 7.26 -18.12
N LEU A 901 23.14 6.12 -18.35
CA LEU A 901 24.59 5.96 -18.33
C LEU A 901 25.09 5.48 -19.70
N TYR A 902 25.88 6.29 -20.38
CA TYR A 902 26.57 5.93 -21.63
C TYR A 902 27.99 5.45 -21.33
N SER A 903 28.36 4.26 -21.80
CA SER A 903 29.74 3.74 -21.72
C SER A 903 30.57 4.17 -22.93
N PHE A 904 31.66 4.90 -22.67
CA PHE A 904 32.63 5.26 -23.71
C PHE A 904 33.34 4.05 -24.32
N LYS A 905 33.38 2.93 -23.59
CA LYS A 905 34.05 1.69 -23.99
C LYS A 905 33.19 0.84 -24.92
N THR A 906 31.90 0.66 -24.59
CA THR A 906 30.99 -0.21 -25.37
C THR A 906 30.12 0.57 -26.36
N GLY A 907 30.00 1.89 -26.19
CA GLY A 907 29.12 2.74 -27.00
C GLY A 907 27.62 2.51 -26.72
N LYS A 908 27.30 1.85 -25.61
CA LYS A 908 25.93 1.53 -25.18
C LYS A 908 25.44 2.49 -24.10
N ILE A 909 24.12 2.63 -24.03
CA ILE A 909 23.40 3.31 -22.96
C ILE A 909 22.78 2.24 -22.05
N TYR A 910 22.81 2.49 -20.75
CA TYR A 910 22.25 1.65 -19.69
C TYR A 910 21.39 2.51 -18.75
N SER A 911 20.35 1.91 -18.17
CA SER A 911 19.77 2.43 -16.93
C SER A 911 20.65 1.94 -15.78
N PRO A 912 21.23 2.82 -14.93
CA PRO A 912 22.00 2.41 -13.77
C PRO A 912 21.12 1.98 -12.59
N LEU A 913 19.82 2.25 -12.68
CA LEU A 913 18.78 2.01 -11.66
C LEU A 913 17.58 1.32 -12.35
N GLU A 914 16.80 0.54 -11.60
CA GLU A 914 15.58 -0.11 -12.13
C GLU A 914 14.32 0.69 -11.74
N GLU A 915 14.44 1.50 -10.70
CA GLU A 915 13.40 2.35 -10.13
C GLU A 915 13.20 3.64 -10.94
N ARG A 916 11.93 4.05 -11.08
CA ARG A 916 11.47 5.20 -11.86
C ARG A 916 11.05 6.35 -10.94
N GLY A 917 11.44 7.58 -11.27
CA GLY A 917 11.06 8.78 -10.52
C GLY A 917 12.10 9.88 -10.62
N GLN A 918 11.85 11.04 -9.99
CA GLN A 918 12.60 12.27 -10.28
C GLN A 918 14.07 12.22 -9.83
N GLN A 919 14.95 11.72 -10.69
CA GLN A 919 16.39 11.63 -10.48
C GLN A 919 17.12 12.74 -11.23
N GLY A 920 18.09 13.37 -10.56
CA GLY A 920 18.83 14.49 -11.13
C GLY A 920 20.17 14.76 -10.44
N PHE A 921 20.88 15.75 -10.97
CA PHE A 921 22.15 16.27 -10.48
C PHE A 921 23.20 15.17 -10.18
N PRO A 922 23.52 14.31 -11.16
CA PRO A 922 24.48 13.23 -10.96
C PRO A 922 25.91 13.77 -10.81
N SER A 923 26.73 13.08 -10.01
CA SER A 923 28.17 13.27 -9.90
C SER A 923 28.87 11.92 -9.78
N ILE A 924 30.02 11.75 -10.44
CA ILE A 924 30.70 10.45 -10.56
C ILE A 924 32.21 10.58 -10.30
N SER A 925 32.78 9.69 -9.47
CA SER A 925 34.23 9.59 -9.24
C SER A 925 34.64 8.13 -9.07
N GLY A 926 35.52 7.65 -9.94
CA GLY A 926 35.80 6.22 -10.08
C GLY A 926 34.54 5.41 -10.38
N SER A 927 34.22 4.42 -9.54
CA SER A 927 32.98 3.62 -9.64
C SER A 927 31.82 4.15 -8.79
N ARG A 928 31.99 5.24 -8.03
CA ARG A 928 30.92 5.82 -7.21
C ARG A 928 30.14 6.85 -8.02
N LEU A 929 28.84 6.65 -8.13
CA LEU A 929 27.87 7.58 -8.71
C LEU A 929 26.95 8.05 -7.57
N VAL A 930 26.82 9.36 -7.40
CA VAL A 930 25.87 9.99 -6.47
C VAL A 930 24.89 10.85 -7.25
N TRP A 931 23.66 10.98 -6.77
CA TRP A 931 22.62 11.81 -7.38
C TRP A 931 21.57 12.23 -6.35
N GLN A 932 20.72 13.17 -6.76
CA GLN A 932 19.53 13.62 -6.04
C GLN A 932 18.34 12.78 -6.53
N ASP A 933 17.65 12.11 -5.61
CA ASP A 933 16.63 11.11 -5.90
C ASP A 933 15.26 11.48 -5.31
N GLY A 934 14.26 11.54 -6.20
CA GLY A 934 12.87 11.79 -5.87
C GLY A 934 11.93 10.61 -6.08
N VAL A 935 12.45 9.41 -6.40
CA VAL A 935 11.66 8.16 -6.50
C VAL A 935 10.88 7.93 -5.20
N PHE A 936 11.48 8.30 -4.08
CA PHE A 936 10.96 8.08 -2.74
C PHE A 936 10.48 9.35 -2.03
N GLY A 937 10.09 10.40 -2.77
CA GLY A 937 9.30 11.51 -2.23
C GLY A 937 10.06 12.61 -1.49
N GLY A 938 11.38 12.69 -1.66
CA GLY A 938 12.23 13.77 -1.19
C GLY A 938 13.16 14.27 -2.29
N ASP A 939 14.17 15.02 -1.90
CA ASP A 939 15.39 15.22 -2.70
C ASP A 939 16.51 14.46 -1.99
N ASP A 940 16.39 13.12 -1.95
CA ASP A 940 17.25 12.27 -1.14
C ASP A 940 18.63 12.11 -1.81
N ILE A 941 19.71 12.02 -1.02
CA ILE A 941 21.08 11.91 -1.58
C ILE A 941 21.51 10.45 -1.61
N MET A 942 21.59 9.89 -2.82
CA MET A 942 21.87 8.48 -3.07
C MET A 942 23.30 8.25 -3.55
N GLU A 943 23.87 7.06 -3.26
CA GLU A 943 25.20 6.64 -3.75
C GLU A 943 25.24 5.18 -4.19
N VAL A 944 25.41 4.92 -5.48
CA VAL A 944 25.61 3.58 -6.05
C VAL A 944 27.06 3.35 -6.44
N LYS A 945 27.48 2.07 -6.39
CA LYS A 945 28.77 1.63 -6.92
C LYS A 945 28.56 0.86 -8.22
N LEU A 946 28.92 1.49 -9.33
CA LEU A 946 28.82 0.92 -10.67
C LEU A 946 29.71 -0.33 -10.82
N PRO A 947 29.20 -1.41 -11.44
CA PRO A 947 30.01 -2.59 -11.74
C PRO A 947 31.05 -2.29 -12.82
N SER A 948 32.21 -2.95 -12.74
CA SER A 948 33.32 -2.69 -13.66
C SER A 948 33.06 -3.26 -15.06
N GLY A 949 33.07 -2.40 -16.08
CA GLY A 949 33.20 -2.81 -17.48
C GLY A 949 31.92 -2.86 -18.31
N LEU A 950 30.88 -2.10 -17.92
CA LEU A 950 29.69 -1.79 -18.73
C LEU A 950 30.05 -1.17 -20.10
#